data_AF-A0AAW3STZ2-F1
#
_entry.id   AF-A0AAW3STZ2-F1
#
_cell.length_a   1.000
_cell.length_b   1.000
_cell.length_c   1.000
_cell.angle_alpha   90.00
_cell.angle_beta   90.00
_cell.angle_gamma   90.00
#
_symmetry.space_group_name_H-M   'P 1'
#
loop_
_entity.id
_entity.type
_entity.pdbx_description
1 polymer ?
#
loop_
_entity_poly.entity_id
_entity_poly.type
_entity_poly.pdbx_seq_one_letter_code
_entity_poly.pdbx_strand_id
1 'polypeptide(L)'
;MRIPTGNFGNAVPNPQPTRVNVSGTGSIGQAVAGLADDVKQEVNAVVRARAGESMLDYQIKLKDVNESIRQQVEDGTLRADQVEDVYHEAVGKLEKPQFAGLGIAETQVAEGGLKRYESDGLTTAQGYARAALKIEARDQVDSGLDKLGKLANYPDADIEKLNNMSSAYAEQGRIAYGAQWAKVRQNWIDKNWLNQAQQKLMEARNNGGALSDFSNQLTSEKGFYIDKLDPDKRNALLNQAMNYQITLENRARAAEAKREALAARTYNSFAQQVYSDLPTTAEQQERLIASTRGTSVEAEVKDLLSDQDTIRKVISSGPAESQNYVNNLYAELNANGGDMRQWRLAQRLTTAVQKNNKQLMETPLLFNQNRTGDAVTPIDMTALNPTAAAAMSAMEGADITQKFGASITDRSATIDAVRSNTGVNVPRRLLLPQEASYLSGELKKQSVEGQAGLLSRLRNAVNNDTDYQSIMQQIAPDSPITAYAGSLAVTDTPLTVESNYFSDDVTVTGQQVAQRLLTGNQILNPSKEQRNEDGSPKNFPVPPQKEFTAAIADKLDNVFANMPQAYQQSDQAIRSYYVARAAEKGLITGVVDQGILDESIKAVIGTVVNVNGQKTIAPWGMSELSFKTASKRAFSDAITSQGLPAAALDKFDSMGMQYVGKDQYLMIYGKSPLLDPSGKKVIINLSGAGQ
;
A
#
# COMPACT_ATOMS: atom_id res chain seq x y z
N MET A 1 -57.31 59.17 5.68
CA MET A 1 -57.55 60.56 5.23
C MET A 1 -58.70 60.52 4.23
N ARG A 2 -59.93 60.77 4.70
CA ARG A 2 -60.70 62.04 4.60
C ARG A 2 -61.27 62.30 3.19
N ILE A 3 -62.60 62.20 3.13
CA ILE A 3 -63.57 62.40 2.04
C ILE A 3 -63.76 63.91 1.77
N PRO A 4 -64.26 64.35 0.58
CA PRO A 4 -65.67 64.78 0.43
C PRO A 4 -66.30 64.35 -0.93
N THR A 5 -67.46 63.68 -1.02
CA THR A 5 -68.88 64.12 -0.96
C THR A 5 -69.30 65.33 -1.80
N GLY A 6 -70.30 65.12 -2.67
CA GLY A 6 -71.22 66.10 -3.27
C GLY A 6 -71.58 65.72 -4.73
N ASN A 7 -72.81 65.78 -5.25
CA ASN A 7 -74.10 66.21 -4.71
C ASN A 7 -75.23 65.85 -5.71
N PHE A 8 -76.41 65.55 -5.13
CA PHE A 8 -77.80 65.33 -5.60
C PHE A 8 -78.29 65.59 -7.05
N GLY A 9 -79.36 64.83 -7.39
CA GLY A 9 -80.41 65.22 -8.34
C GLY A 9 -81.29 64.06 -8.84
N ASN A 10 -82.04 63.36 -7.97
CA ASN A 10 -83.51 63.38 -7.90
C ASN A 10 -84.30 63.19 -9.22
N ALA A 11 -84.91 62.01 -9.39
CA ALA A 11 -86.36 61.85 -9.59
C ALA A 11 -86.73 60.35 -9.66
N VAL A 12 -87.45 59.86 -8.66
CA VAL A 12 -88.29 58.66 -8.76
C VAL A 12 -89.73 59.14 -8.91
N PRO A 13 -90.59 58.44 -9.66
CA PRO A 13 -91.82 58.03 -9.00
C PRO A 13 -92.03 56.51 -9.02
N ASN A 14 -92.45 56.08 -7.84
CA ASN A 14 -92.87 54.77 -7.38
C ASN A 14 -94.25 54.39 -7.96
N PRO A 15 -94.53 53.12 -8.33
CA PRO A 15 -95.90 52.64 -8.42
C PRO A 15 -96.39 52.23 -7.01
N GLN A 16 -97.26 53.05 -6.40
CA GLN A 16 -98.02 52.65 -5.20
C GLN A 16 -99.37 52.03 -5.60
N PRO A 17 -99.88 51.07 -4.81
CA PRO A 17 -101.01 50.22 -5.16
C PRO A 17 -102.34 50.90 -4.87
N THR A 18 -103.38 50.59 -5.64
CA THR A 18 -104.75 50.94 -5.22
C THR A 18 -105.70 49.78 -5.45
N ARG A 19 -106.24 49.35 -4.32
CA ARG A 19 -107.25 48.35 -4.09
C ARG A 19 -108.64 48.97 -4.25
N VAL A 20 -109.57 48.15 -4.76
CA VAL A 20 -110.92 47.91 -4.19
C VAL A 20 -112.12 48.78 -4.62
N ASN A 21 -113.18 48.01 -4.98
CA ASN A 21 -114.63 48.24 -4.96
C ASN A 21 -115.19 49.41 -5.77
N VAL A 22 -116.28 49.17 -6.53
CA VAL A 22 -117.64 49.10 -5.96
C VAL A 22 -118.55 48.16 -6.77
N SER A 23 -119.22 47.30 -6.01
CA SER A 23 -120.46 46.56 -6.28
C SER A 23 -121.50 47.23 -7.20
N GLY A 24 -122.16 46.43 -8.04
CA GLY A 24 -123.38 46.84 -8.72
C GLY A 24 -123.88 45.82 -9.75
N THR A 25 -124.72 44.90 -9.30
CA THR A 25 -125.50 43.93 -10.07
C THR A 25 -126.24 44.56 -11.26
N GLY A 26 -125.95 44.09 -12.48
CA GLY A 26 -126.86 44.21 -13.62
C GLY A 26 -126.20 44.49 -14.98
N SER A 27 -125.76 43.46 -15.70
CA SER A 27 -125.97 43.26 -17.16
C SER A 27 -124.97 42.24 -17.74
N ILE A 28 -125.49 41.16 -18.31
CA ILE A 28 -124.74 40.02 -18.89
C ILE A 28 -124.12 40.39 -20.27
N GLY A 29 -123.72 41.65 -20.50
CA GLY A 29 -123.33 42.15 -21.84
C GLY A 29 -121.92 42.76 -21.98
N GLN A 30 -121.29 43.28 -20.92
CA GLN A 30 -120.02 44.03 -21.00
C GLN A 30 -118.77 43.27 -20.53
N ALA A 31 -118.91 42.05 -20.02
CA ALA A 31 -117.79 41.19 -19.61
C ALA A 31 -117.01 40.54 -20.78
N VAL A 32 -117.48 40.70 -22.03
CA VAL A 32 -116.85 40.09 -23.23
C VAL A 32 -115.98 41.09 -24.01
N ALA A 33 -116.17 42.41 -23.85
CA ALA A 33 -115.39 43.43 -24.57
C ALA A 33 -114.14 43.91 -23.81
N GLY A 34 -114.21 44.12 -22.48
CA GLY A 34 -113.03 44.46 -21.67
C GLY A 34 -112.02 43.32 -21.54
N LEU A 35 -112.50 42.08 -21.52
CA LEU A 35 -111.64 40.88 -21.58
C LEU A 35 -110.88 40.79 -22.91
N ALA A 36 -111.46 41.28 -24.02
CA ALA A 36 -110.81 41.22 -25.33
C ALA A 36 -109.68 42.26 -25.51
N ASP A 37 -109.80 43.44 -24.88
CA ASP A 37 -108.76 44.47 -24.89
C ASP A 37 -107.64 44.21 -23.87
N ASP A 38 -107.95 43.67 -22.68
CA ASP A 38 -106.94 43.19 -21.72
C ASP A 38 -106.17 41.99 -22.28
N VAL A 39 -106.86 41.01 -22.89
CA VAL A 39 -106.20 39.87 -23.56
C VAL A 39 -105.34 40.36 -24.74
N LYS A 40 -105.75 41.39 -25.50
CA LYS A 40 -104.91 41.97 -26.55
C LYS A 40 -103.66 42.67 -25.99
N GLN A 41 -103.76 43.38 -24.87
CA GLN A 41 -102.59 44.01 -24.24
C GLN A 41 -101.64 42.98 -23.64
N GLU A 42 -102.15 41.95 -22.97
CA GLU A 42 -101.35 40.83 -22.45
C GLU A 42 -100.69 40.03 -23.58
N VAL A 43 -101.42 39.74 -24.67
CA VAL A 43 -100.85 39.08 -25.86
C VAL A 43 -99.75 39.95 -26.49
N ASN A 44 -99.95 41.25 -26.65
CA ASN A 44 -98.92 42.15 -27.17
C ASN A 44 -97.70 42.28 -26.23
N ALA A 45 -97.89 42.21 -24.92
CA ALA A 45 -96.80 42.19 -23.94
C ALA A 45 -96.00 40.88 -24.01
N VAL A 46 -96.69 39.74 -24.14
CA VAL A 46 -96.06 38.41 -24.29
C VAL A 46 -95.32 38.29 -25.63
N VAL A 47 -95.87 38.81 -26.73
CA VAL A 47 -95.21 38.83 -28.05
C VAL A 47 -93.96 39.71 -28.02
N ARG A 48 -94.00 40.87 -27.35
CA ARG A 48 -92.80 41.72 -27.14
C ARG A 48 -91.76 41.08 -26.22
N ALA A 49 -92.19 40.42 -25.15
CA ALA A 49 -91.29 39.69 -24.25
C ALA A 49 -90.58 38.55 -24.99
N ARG A 50 -91.31 37.78 -25.82
CA ARG A 50 -90.74 36.71 -26.67
C ARG A 50 -89.77 37.25 -27.73
N ALA A 51 -90.07 38.41 -28.32
CA ALA A 51 -89.15 39.08 -29.23
C ALA A 51 -87.88 39.57 -28.51
N GLY A 52 -88.01 40.06 -27.27
CA GLY A 52 -86.87 40.44 -26.43
C GLY A 52 -86.00 39.25 -26.01
N GLU A 53 -86.62 38.14 -25.61
CA GLU A 53 -85.95 36.89 -25.25
C GLU A 53 -85.17 36.30 -26.44
N SER A 54 -85.81 36.20 -27.61
CA SER A 54 -85.14 35.71 -28.83
C SER A 54 -83.98 36.62 -29.29
N MET A 55 -84.08 37.93 -29.06
CA MET A 55 -82.99 38.88 -29.30
C MET A 55 -81.81 38.71 -28.32
N LEU A 56 -82.10 38.43 -27.05
CA LEU A 56 -81.06 38.14 -26.04
C LEU A 56 -80.37 36.80 -26.35
N ASP A 57 -81.13 35.77 -26.72
CA ASP A 57 -80.57 34.47 -27.13
C ASP A 57 -79.66 34.61 -28.34
N TYR A 58 -80.05 35.42 -29.33
CA TYR A 58 -79.22 35.70 -30.50
C TYR A 58 -77.93 36.45 -30.11
N GLN A 59 -78.02 37.41 -29.19
CA GLN A 59 -76.84 38.12 -28.67
C GLN A 59 -75.88 37.18 -27.92
N ILE A 60 -76.38 36.19 -27.17
CA ILE A 60 -75.56 35.17 -26.51
C ILE A 60 -74.83 34.33 -27.56
N LYS A 61 -75.54 33.84 -28.59
CA LYS A 61 -74.92 33.08 -29.69
C LYS A 61 -73.82 33.89 -30.40
N LEU A 62 -74.00 35.18 -30.62
CA LEU A 62 -72.96 36.07 -31.19
C LEU A 62 -71.74 36.23 -30.27
N LYS A 63 -71.93 36.21 -28.95
CA LYS A 63 -70.81 36.20 -27.99
C LYS A 63 -70.06 34.88 -28.03
N ASP A 64 -70.75 33.75 -28.15
CA ASP A 64 -70.13 32.43 -28.27
C ASP A 64 -69.29 32.31 -29.55
N VAL A 65 -69.78 32.87 -30.67
CA VAL A 65 -69.00 32.99 -31.92
C VAL A 65 -67.72 33.79 -31.69
N ASN A 66 -67.83 34.97 -31.05
CA ASN A 66 -66.66 35.80 -30.74
C ASN A 66 -65.69 35.15 -29.75
N GLU A 67 -66.19 34.41 -28.78
CA GLU A 67 -65.37 33.64 -27.83
C GLU A 67 -64.60 32.52 -28.54
N SER A 68 -65.25 31.80 -29.46
CA SER A 68 -64.58 30.80 -30.30
C SER A 68 -63.51 31.42 -31.19
N ILE A 69 -63.79 32.56 -31.82
CA ILE A 69 -62.81 33.33 -32.60
C ILE A 69 -61.63 33.76 -31.71
N ARG A 70 -61.90 34.26 -30.48
CA ARG A 70 -60.83 34.61 -29.54
C ARG A 70 -59.92 33.43 -29.24
N GLN A 71 -60.50 32.27 -28.93
CA GLN A 71 -59.73 31.06 -28.61
C GLN A 71 -58.87 30.61 -29.79
N GLN A 72 -59.43 30.58 -31.00
CA GLN A 72 -58.70 30.23 -32.23
C GLN A 72 -57.60 31.25 -32.59
N VAL A 73 -57.77 32.52 -32.20
CA VAL A 73 -56.72 33.53 -32.34
C VAL A 73 -55.62 33.32 -31.30
N GLU A 74 -55.98 33.06 -30.04
CA GLU A 74 -55.03 32.86 -28.94
C GLU A 74 -54.19 31.59 -29.08
N ASP A 75 -54.77 30.52 -29.64
CA ASP A 75 -54.05 29.27 -29.94
C ASP A 75 -53.28 29.29 -31.28
N GLY A 76 -53.44 30.37 -32.06
CA GLY A 76 -52.76 30.58 -33.34
C GLY A 76 -53.33 29.79 -34.52
N THR A 77 -54.49 29.17 -34.39
CA THR A 77 -55.15 28.41 -35.47
C THR A 77 -55.89 29.29 -36.48
N LEU A 78 -56.28 30.52 -36.09
CA LEU A 78 -56.98 31.48 -36.93
C LEU A 78 -56.11 32.70 -37.25
N ARG A 79 -55.92 32.98 -38.54
CA ARG A 79 -55.09 34.09 -39.02
C ARG A 79 -55.86 35.42 -39.06
N ALA A 80 -55.13 36.52 -38.94
CA ALA A 80 -55.67 37.88 -38.89
C ALA A 80 -56.54 38.24 -40.12
N ASP A 81 -56.15 37.76 -41.30
CA ASP A 81 -56.87 37.96 -42.57
C ASP A 81 -58.16 37.13 -42.67
N GLN A 82 -58.34 36.12 -41.81
CA GLN A 82 -59.47 35.19 -41.83
C GLN A 82 -60.54 35.51 -40.77
N VAL A 83 -60.23 36.36 -39.78
CA VAL A 83 -61.12 36.60 -38.63
C VAL A 83 -62.48 37.16 -39.05
N GLU A 84 -62.52 38.08 -40.01
CA GLU A 84 -63.76 38.70 -40.50
C GLU A 84 -64.60 37.70 -41.30
N ASP A 85 -63.97 36.92 -42.17
CA ASP A 85 -64.64 35.88 -42.96
C ASP A 85 -65.25 34.80 -42.06
N VAL A 86 -64.50 34.34 -41.05
CA VAL A 86 -64.97 33.35 -40.08
C VAL A 86 -66.12 33.88 -39.24
N TYR A 87 -66.09 35.16 -38.85
CA TYR A 87 -67.21 35.79 -38.16
C TYR A 87 -68.47 35.81 -39.04
N HIS A 88 -68.37 36.27 -40.29
CA HIS A 88 -69.50 36.32 -41.20
C HIS A 88 -70.08 34.93 -41.51
N GLU A 89 -69.23 33.93 -41.70
CA GLU A 89 -69.66 32.56 -41.93
C GLU A 89 -70.39 31.98 -40.70
N ALA A 90 -69.85 32.18 -39.51
CA ALA A 90 -70.45 31.67 -38.27
C ALA A 90 -71.79 32.36 -37.97
N VAL A 91 -71.86 33.68 -38.14
CA VAL A 91 -73.10 34.47 -37.97
C VAL A 91 -74.15 34.09 -38.99
N GLY A 92 -73.75 33.84 -40.24
CA GLY A 92 -74.66 33.42 -41.32
C GLY A 92 -75.34 32.06 -41.08
N LYS A 93 -74.76 31.22 -40.21
CA LYS A 93 -75.33 29.92 -39.80
C LYS A 93 -76.28 30.03 -38.60
N LEU A 94 -76.35 31.18 -37.93
CA LEU A 94 -77.24 31.38 -36.79
C LEU A 94 -78.68 31.60 -37.26
N GLU A 95 -79.62 30.89 -36.64
CA GLU A 95 -81.06 31.13 -36.83
C GLU A 95 -81.41 32.54 -36.36
N LYS A 96 -81.91 33.37 -37.27
CA LYS A 96 -82.31 34.75 -36.97
C LYS A 96 -83.65 34.78 -36.21
N PRO A 97 -83.80 35.64 -35.19
CA PRO A 97 -85.07 35.81 -34.48
C PRO A 97 -86.22 36.13 -35.44
N GLN A 98 -87.37 35.48 -35.26
CA GLN A 98 -88.59 35.79 -36.00
C GLN A 98 -89.50 36.70 -35.17
N PHE A 99 -89.92 37.82 -35.77
CA PHE A 99 -90.70 38.86 -35.11
C PHE A 99 -92.21 38.77 -35.41
N ALA A 100 -92.72 37.55 -35.64
CA ALA A 100 -94.11 37.32 -36.00
C ALA A 100 -95.07 37.83 -34.90
N GLY A 101 -96.02 38.69 -35.28
CA GLY A 101 -97.03 39.25 -34.38
C GLY A 101 -96.68 40.63 -33.79
N LEU A 102 -95.50 41.20 -34.07
CA LEU A 102 -95.18 42.59 -33.74
C LEU A 102 -95.82 43.58 -34.72
N GLY A 103 -96.09 44.81 -34.25
CA GLY A 103 -96.48 45.90 -35.15
C GLY A 103 -95.34 46.31 -36.09
N ILE A 104 -95.65 47.02 -37.18
CA ILE A 104 -94.67 47.43 -38.20
C ILE A 104 -93.51 48.25 -37.59
N ALA A 105 -93.82 49.21 -36.72
CA ALA A 105 -92.82 50.05 -36.06
C ALA A 105 -91.94 49.26 -35.07
N GLU A 106 -92.52 48.31 -34.34
CA GLU A 106 -91.81 47.47 -33.37
C GLU A 106 -90.90 46.45 -34.08
N THR A 107 -91.35 45.93 -35.23
CA THR A 107 -90.55 45.05 -36.09
C THR A 107 -89.32 45.79 -36.63
N GLN A 108 -89.47 47.03 -37.10
CA GLN A 108 -88.36 47.83 -37.60
C GLN A 108 -87.31 48.14 -36.51
N VAL A 109 -87.74 48.38 -35.28
CA VAL A 109 -86.83 48.58 -34.12
C VAL A 109 -86.10 47.27 -33.78
N ALA A 110 -86.79 46.13 -33.81
CA ALA A 110 -86.18 44.82 -33.54
C ALA A 110 -85.14 44.43 -34.62
N GLU A 111 -85.46 44.63 -35.90
CA GLU A 111 -84.52 44.42 -37.01
C GLU A 111 -83.31 45.37 -36.95
N GLY A 112 -83.53 46.63 -36.55
CA GLY A 112 -82.45 47.59 -36.30
C GLY A 112 -81.54 47.15 -35.15
N GLY A 113 -82.11 46.59 -34.08
CA GLY A 113 -81.37 45.99 -32.97
C GLY A 113 -80.54 44.78 -33.39
N LEU A 114 -81.08 43.93 -34.27
CA LEU A 114 -80.39 42.76 -34.80
C LEU A 114 -79.12 43.17 -35.58
N LYS A 115 -79.25 44.16 -36.47
CA LYS A 115 -78.11 44.71 -37.22
C LYS A 115 -77.05 45.33 -36.31
N ARG A 116 -77.46 45.97 -35.20
CA ARG A 116 -76.52 46.51 -34.21
C ARG A 116 -75.73 45.40 -33.53
N TYR A 117 -76.38 44.33 -33.09
CA TYR A 117 -75.69 43.19 -32.48
C TYR A 117 -74.72 42.50 -33.43
N GLU A 118 -75.12 42.29 -34.70
CA GLU A 118 -74.21 41.75 -35.71
C GLU A 118 -73.00 42.68 -35.96
N SER A 119 -73.20 44.00 -35.95
CA SER A 119 -72.12 45.00 -36.12
C SER A 119 -71.19 45.12 -34.90
N ASP A 120 -71.74 45.07 -33.68
CA ASP A 120 -70.96 45.11 -32.44
C ASP A 120 -70.12 43.84 -32.29
N GLY A 121 -70.69 42.70 -32.65
CA GLY A 121 -69.97 41.43 -32.71
C GLY A 121 -68.85 41.45 -33.76
N LEU A 122 -69.08 42.04 -34.94
CA LEU A 122 -68.04 42.18 -35.97
C LEU A 122 -66.89 43.08 -35.49
N THR A 123 -67.21 44.19 -34.82
CA THR A 123 -66.21 45.08 -34.24
C THR A 123 -65.35 44.37 -33.19
N THR A 124 -65.96 43.47 -32.41
CA THR A 124 -65.26 42.63 -31.43
C THR A 124 -64.32 41.63 -32.14
N ALA A 125 -64.80 40.94 -33.18
CA ALA A 125 -63.98 40.04 -34.01
C ALA A 125 -62.80 40.79 -34.66
N GLN A 126 -63.02 41.97 -35.23
CA GLN A 126 -61.94 42.82 -35.78
C GLN A 126 -60.91 43.23 -34.71
N GLY A 127 -61.32 43.35 -33.44
CA GLY A 127 -60.41 43.49 -32.31
C GLY A 127 -59.47 42.28 -32.15
N TYR A 128 -59.97 41.06 -32.33
CA TYR A 128 -59.17 39.84 -32.31
C TYR A 128 -58.26 39.70 -33.53
N ALA A 129 -58.63 40.21 -34.71
CA ALA A 129 -57.74 40.25 -35.87
C ALA A 129 -56.42 40.98 -35.57
N ARG A 130 -56.45 42.04 -34.75
CA ARG A 130 -55.23 42.74 -34.30
C ARG A 130 -54.39 41.91 -33.33
N ALA A 131 -55.03 41.10 -32.48
CA ALA A 131 -54.35 40.17 -31.59
C ALA A 131 -53.69 39.03 -32.39
N ALA A 132 -54.39 38.47 -33.38
CA ALA A 132 -53.87 37.46 -34.30
C ALA A 132 -52.63 37.99 -35.06
N LEU A 133 -52.72 39.20 -35.61
CA LEU A 133 -51.60 39.84 -36.31
C LEU A 133 -50.36 39.98 -35.41
N LYS A 134 -50.55 40.29 -34.13
CA LYS A 134 -49.46 40.38 -33.15
C LYS A 134 -48.82 39.01 -32.88
N ILE A 135 -49.61 37.95 -32.78
CA ILE A 135 -49.14 36.58 -32.57
C ILE A 135 -48.37 36.10 -33.81
N GLU A 136 -48.95 36.24 -35.00
CA GLU A 136 -48.29 35.88 -36.27
C GLU A 136 -46.96 36.60 -36.47
N ALA A 137 -46.94 37.92 -36.23
CA ALA A 137 -45.72 38.71 -36.33
C ALA A 137 -44.66 38.25 -35.33
N ARG A 138 -45.07 37.85 -34.12
CA ARG A 138 -44.16 37.33 -33.09
C ARG A 138 -43.54 36.01 -33.53
N ASP A 139 -44.34 35.07 -33.99
CA ASP A 139 -43.86 33.74 -34.44
C ASP A 139 -42.91 33.86 -35.62
N GLN A 140 -43.22 34.75 -36.57
CA GLN A 140 -42.35 35.01 -37.72
C GLN A 140 -40.99 35.58 -37.30
N VAL A 141 -40.99 36.53 -36.36
CA VAL A 141 -39.78 37.17 -35.84
C VAL A 141 -38.95 36.18 -35.02
N ASP A 142 -39.55 35.49 -34.06
CA ASP A 142 -38.87 34.51 -33.21
C ASP A 142 -38.29 33.36 -34.05
N SER A 143 -39.04 32.83 -35.03
CA SER A 143 -38.54 31.82 -35.97
C SER A 143 -37.41 32.34 -36.85
N GLY A 144 -37.51 33.58 -37.32
CA GLY A 144 -36.49 34.24 -38.13
C GLY A 144 -35.18 34.42 -37.37
N LEU A 145 -35.25 34.96 -36.16
CA LEU A 145 -34.11 35.14 -35.27
C LEU A 145 -33.49 33.80 -34.84
N ASP A 146 -34.30 32.76 -34.61
CA ASP A 146 -33.79 31.41 -34.31
C ASP A 146 -33.00 30.83 -35.49
N LYS A 147 -33.51 30.95 -36.73
CA LYS A 147 -32.80 30.50 -37.94
C LYS A 147 -31.47 31.24 -38.11
N LEU A 148 -31.47 32.56 -37.94
CA LEU A 148 -30.24 33.35 -37.98
C LEU A 148 -29.27 32.98 -36.85
N GLY A 149 -29.79 32.71 -35.65
CA GLY A 149 -28.99 32.28 -34.50
C GLY A 149 -28.35 30.90 -34.70
N LYS A 150 -29.05 29.98 -35.37
CA LYS A 150 -28.47 28.69 -35.79
C LYS A 150 -27.34 28.87 -36.79
N LEU A 151 -27.50 29.79 -37.76
CA LEU A 151 -26.42 30.13 -38.70
C LEU A 151 -25.23 30.78 -37.99
N ALA A 152 -25.46 31.56 -36.95
CA ALA A 152 -24.41 32.21 -36.16
C ALA A 152 -23.54 31.22 -35.35
N ASN A 153 -24.00 29.98 -35.15
CA ASN A 153 -23.23 28.98 -34.41
C ASN A 153 -22.23 28.20 -35.27
N TYR A 154 -22.17 28.42 -36.59
CA TYR A 154 -21.19 27.77 -37.45
C TYR A 154 -19.78 28.39 -37.26
N PRO A 155 -18.69 27.61 -37.33
CA PRO A 155 -17.33 28.10 -37.05
C PRO A 155 -16.89 29.32 -37.89
N ASP A 156 -17.27 29.35 -39.18
CA ASP A 156 -16.90 30.43 -40.11
C ASP A 156 -18.03 31.47 -40.31
N ALA A 157 -19.01 31.50 -39.42
CA ALA A 157 -20.14 32.40 -39.55
C ALA A 157 -19.71 33.87 -39.42
N ASP A 158 -20.12 34.68 -40.39
CA ASP A 158 -20.02 36.14 -40.30
C ASP A 158 -21.14 36.66 -39.38
N ILE A 159 -20.82 36.72 -38.08
CA ILE A 159 -21.73 37.15 -37.02
C ILE A 159 -22.22 38.58 -37.26
N GLU A 160 -21.39 39.45 -37.82
CA GLU A 160 -21.76 40.84 -38.07
C GLU A 160 -22.82 40.93 -39.16
N LYS A 161 -22.60 40.21 -40.27
CA LYS A 161 -23.59 40.11 -41.35
C LYS A 161 -24.90 39.49 -40.86
N LEU A 162 -24.85 38.40 -40.10
CA LEU A 162 -26.04 37.74 -39.55
C LEU A 162 -26.79 38.66 -38.57
N ASN A 163 -26.06 39.41 -37.74
CA ASN A 163 -26.65 40.39 -36.85
C ASN A 163 -27.34 41.52 -37.62
N ASN A 164 -26.77 41.97 -38.74
CA ASN A 164 -27.39 42.98 -39.60
C ASN A 164 -28.67 42.48 -40.29
N MET A 165 -28.75 41.19 -40.65
CA MET A 165 -29.95 40.58 -41.24
C MET A 165 -31.17 40.62 -40.31
N SER A 166 -30.97 40.67 -38.98
CA SER A 166 -32.09 40.83 -38.04
C SER A 166 -32.88 42.14 -38.23
N SER A 167 -32.30 43.14 -38.91
CA SER A 167 -32.99 44.41 -39.23
C SER A 167 -34.18 44.21 -40.16
N ALA A 168 -34.19 43.14 -40.97
CA ALA A 168 -35.29 42.82 -41.87
C ALA A 168 -36.61 42.55 -41.14
N TYR A 169 -36.54 42.21 -39.85
CA TYR A 169 -37.69 41.93 -38.99
C TYR A 169 -38.17 43.17 -38.21
N ALA A 170 -37.68 44.38 -38.52
CA ALA A 170 -37.96 45.56 -37.71
C ALA A 170 -39.45 45.91 -37.65
N GLU A 171 -40.18 45.73 -38.74
CA GLU A 171 -41.61 46.07 -38.81
C GLU A 171 -42.46 45.04 -38.05
N GLN A 172 -42.28 43.75 -38.35
CA GLN A 172 -42.95 42.64 -37.66
C GLN A 172 -42.59 42.64 -36.17
N GLY A 173 -41.34 42.95 -35.82
CA GLY A 173 -40.88 43.04 -34.44
C GLY A 173 -41.57 44.15 -33.65
N ARG A 174 -41.83 45.31 -34.28
CA ARG A 174 -42.62 46.39 -33.63
C ARG A 174 -44.09 46.00 -33.46
N ILE A 175 -44.67 45.29 -34.41
CA ILE A 175 -46.04 44.75 -34.28
C ILE A 175 -46.10 43.75 -33.12
N ALA A 176 -45.14 42.83 -33.05
CA ALA A 176 -45.07 41.76 -32.06
C ALA A 176 -44.78 42.25 -30.62
N TYR A 177 -43.75 43.06 -30.43
CA TYR A 177 -43.21 43.43 -29.11
C TYR A 177 -43.40 44.91 -28.75
N GLY A 178 -43.89 45.74 -29.67
CA GLY A 178 -44.02 47.18 -29.46
C GLY A 178 -42.68 47.83 -29.10
N ALA A 179 -42.69 48.64 -28.04
CA ALA A 179 -41.51 49.35 -27.57
C ALA A 179 -40.35 48.43 -27.11
N GLN A 180 -40.62 47.15 -26.81
CA GLN A 180 -39.59 46.21 -26.35
C GLN A 180 -38.75 45.63 -27.49
N TRP A 181 -39.14 45.81 -28.75
CA TRP A 181 -38.45 45.22 -29.90
C TRP A 181 -36.95 45.51 -29.94
N ALA A 182 -36.56 46.78 -29.70
CA ALA A 182 -35.15 47.16 -29.71
C ALA A 182 -34.31 46.36 -28.70
N LYS A 183 -34.87 46.12 -27.51
CA LYS A 183 -34.24 45.31 -26.46
C LYS A 183 -34.19 43.83 -26.84
N VAL A 184 -35.27 43.27 -27.39
CA VAL A 184 -35.32 41.87 -27.85
C VAL A 184 -34.24 41.61 -28.90
N ARG A 185 -34.14 42.49 -29.90
CA ARG A 185 -33.13 42.40 -30.95
C ARG A 185 -31.70 42.55 -30.39
N GLN A 186 -31.46 43.54 -29.53
CA GLN A 186 -30.12 43.76 -28.96
C GLN A 186 -29.67 42.56 -28.11
N ASN A 187 -30.55 42.02 -27.26
CA ASN A 187 -30.26 40.83 -26.46
C ASN A 187 -29.87 39.62 -27.35
N TRP A 188 -30.52 39.48 -28.50
CA TRP A 188 -30.19 38.43 -29.46
C TRP A 188 -28.81 38.66 -30.12
N ILE A 189 -28.49 39.91 -30.50
CA ILE A 189 -27.16 40.29 -31.02
C ILE A 189 -26.06 40.00 -29.99
N ASP A 190 -26.25 40.43 -28.74
CA ASP A 190 -25.29 40.23 -27.66
C ASP A 190 -25.05 38.74 -27.38
N LYS A 191 -26.10 37.92 -27.51
CA LYS A 191 -26.00 36.46 -27.38
C LYS A 191 -25.14 35.84 -28.48
N ASN A 192 -25.29 36.29 -29.72
CA ASN A 192 -24.48 35.78 -30.84
C ASN A 192 -22.98 36.12 -30.66
N TRP A 193 -22.66 37.34 -30.24
CA TRP A 193 -21.27 37.73 -29.94
C TRP A 193 -20.69 36.93 -28.77
N LEU A 194 -21.48 36.69 -27.72
CA LEU A 194 -21.06 35.87 -26.58
C LEU A 194 -20.76 34.43 -27.01
N ASN A 195 -21.63 33.82 -27.80
CA ASN A 195 -21.44 32.47 -28.31
C ASN A 195 -20.16 32.36 -29.14
N GLN A 196 -19.90 33.32 -30.03
CA GLN A 196 -18.67 33.34 -30.83
C GLN A 196 -17.42 33.45 -29.95
N ALA A 197 -17.43 34.35 -28.96
CA ALA A 197 -16.31 34.52 -28.04
C ALA A 197 -16.06 33.24 -27.21
N GLN A 198 -17.13 32.57 -26.77
CA GLN A 198 -17.04 31.26 -26.09
C GLN A 198 -16.42 30.18 -26.99
N GLN A 199 -16.80 30.12 -28.27
CA GLN A 199 -16.20 29.18 -29.22
C GLN A 199 -14.70 29.43 -29.40
N LYS A 200 -14.29 30.69 -29.63
CA LYS A 200 -12.87 31.05 -29.74
C LYS A 200 -12.07 30.71 -28.48
N LEU A 201 -12.63 30.94 -27.30
CA LEU A 201 -12.01 30.53 -26.04
C LEU A 201 -11.81 29.01 -25.98
N MET A 202 -12.81 28.24 -26.42
CA MET A 202 -12.75 26.78 -26.45
C MET A 202 -11.72 26.25 -27.46
N GLU A 203 -11.53 26.93 -28.58
CA GLU A 203 -10.46 26.62 -29.55
C GLU A 203 -9.09 26.93 -28.97
N ALA A 204 -8.96 28.07 -28.26
CA ALA A 204 -7.71 28.50 -27.65
C ALA A 204 -7.29 27.67 -26.42
N ARG A 205 -8.21 26.97 -25.74
CA ARG A 205 -8.04 26.36 -24.40
C ARG A 205 -6.77 25.53 -24.14
N ASN A 206 -6.15 24.99 -25.19
CA ASN A 206 -4.96 24.14 -25.10
C ASN A 206 -3.67 24.81 -25.61
N ASN A 207 -3.71 26.10 -25.97
CA ASN A 207 -2.59 26.83 -26.54
C ASN A 207 -2.41 28.15 -25.78
N GLY A 208 -1.30 28.29 -25.05
CA GLY A 208 -1.01 29.46 -24.23
C GLY A 208 -0.92 30.77 -25.02
N GLY A 209 -0.37 30.73 -26.24
CA GLY A 209 -0.30 31.89 -27.14
C GLY A 209 -1.69 32.33 -27.60
N ALA A 210 -2.51 31.38 -28.07
CA ALA A 210 -3.88 31.66 -28.48
C ALA A 210 -4.76 32.18 -27.33
N LEU A 211 -4.58 31.68 -26.11
CA LEU A 211 -5.25 32.20 -24.91
C LEU A 211 -4.82 33.63 -24.57
N SER A 212 -3.53 33.94 -24.71
CA SER A 212 -3.03 35.30 -24.52
C SER A 212 -3.60 36.26 -25.55
N ASP A 213 -3.67 35.85 -26.82
CA ASP A 213 -4.26 36.64 -27.90
C ASP A 213 -5.75 36.85 -27.69
N PHE A 214 -6.47 35.82 -27.23
CA PHE A 214 -7.89 35.93 -26.87
C PHE A 214 -8.11 36.88 -25.69
N SER A 215 -7.31 36.79 -24.63
CA SER A 215 -7.34 37.73 -23.50
C SER A 215 -7.09 39.18 -23.97
N ASN A 216 -6.16 39.39 -24.91
CA ASN A 216 -5.92 40.70 -25.52
C ASN A 216 -7.14 41.22 -26.31
N GLN A 217 -7.84 40.35 -27.04
CA GLN A 217 -9.08 40.71 -27.76
C GLN A 217 -10.22 41.16 -26.84
N LEU A 218 -10.22 40.72 -25.57
CA LEU A 218 -11.21 41.09 -24.55
C LEU A 218 -10.86 42.36 -23.76
N THR A 219 -9.58 42.75 -23.71
CA THR A 219 -9.07 43.74 -22.75
C THR A 219 -8.36 44.94 -23.38
N SER A 220 -7.72 44.77 -24.54
CA SER A 220 -7.02 45.85 -25.24
C SER A 220 -8.01 46.91 -25.70
N GLU A 221 -7.63 48.20 -25.70
CA GLU A 221 -8.49 49.30 -26.19
C GLU A 221 -9.02 49.09 -27.62
N LYS A 222 -8.25 48.39 -28.47
CA LYS A 222 -8.62 48.02 -29.84
C LYS A 222 -9.01 46.54 -29.97
N GLY A 223 -9.34 45.89 -28.86
CA GLY A 223 -9.74 44.49 -28.81
C GLY A 223 -11.05 44.26 -29.57
N PHE A 224 -11.10 43.17 -30.32
CA PHE A 224 -12.24 42.85 -31.19
C PHE A 224 -13.59 42.79 -30.45
N TYR A 225 -13.59 42.42 -29.16
CA TYR A 225 -14.82 42.26 -28.37
C TYR A 225 -15.16 43.48 -27.50
N ILE A 226 -14.41 44.59 -27.61
CA ILE A 226 -14.57 45.73 -26.70
C ILE A 226 -15.92 46.43 -26.86
N ASP A 227 -16.36 46.61 -28.08
CA ASP A 227 -17.63 47.25 -28.44
C ASP A 227 -18.75 46.24 -28.66
N LYS A 228 -18.44 44.93 -28.69
CA LYS A 228 -19.38 43.84 -29.00
C LYS A 228 -19.93 43.11 -27.77
N LEU A 229 -19.23 43.18 -26.63
CA LEU A 229 -19.63 42.52 -25.37
C LEU A 229 -19.62 43.51 -24.21
N ASP A 230 -20.58 43.35 -23.30
CA ASP A 230 -20.59 44.08 -22.04
C ASP A 230 -19.41 43.68 -21.12
N PRO A 231 -19.00 44.58 -20.21
CA PRO A 231 -17.85 44.35 -19.33
C PRO A 231 -17.93 43.06 -18.50
N ASP A 232 -19.12 42.70 -18.01
CA ASP A 232 -19.30 41.54 -17.14
C ASP A 232 -19.05 40.23 -17.90
N LYS A 233 -19.57 40.11 -19.13
CA LYS A 233 -19.31 38.96 -20.00
C LYS A 233 -17.83 38.85 -20.38
N ARG A 234 -17.17 39.98 -20.70
CA ARG A 234 -15.73 39.96 -21.02
C ARG A 234 -14.90 39.50 -19.83
N ASN A 235 -15.21 39.99 -18.62
CA ASN A 235 -14.53 39.57 -17.40
C ASN A 235 -14.73 38.08 -17.10
N ALA A 236 -15.94 37.55 -17.31
CA ALA A 236 -16.22 36.12 -17.14
C ALA A 236 -15.37 35.25 -18.09
N LEU A 237 -15.29 35.62 -19.37
CA LEU A 237 -14.48 34.93 -20.38
C LEU A 237 -12.98 35.04 -20.10
N LEU A 238 -12.53 36.23 -19.65
CA LEU A 238 -11.14 36.47 -19.29
C LEU A 238 -10.70 35.58 -18.11
N ASN A 239 -11.52 35.50 -17.05
CA ASN A 239 -11.24 34.61 -15.91
C ASN A 239 -11.14 33.14 -16.34
N GLN A 240 -12.01 32.70 -17.26
CA GLN A 240 -11.95 31.34 -17.81
C GLN A 240 -10.67 31.12 -18.65
N ALA A 241 -10.25 32.10 -19.45
CA ALA A 241 -8.99 32.04 -20.20
C ALA A 241 -7.76 31.95 -19.28
N MET A 242 -7.71 32.78 -18.23
CA MET A 242 -6.65 32.73 -17.22
C MET A 242 -6.59 31.37 -16.50
N ASN A 243 -7.74 30.78 -16.17
CA ASN A 243 -7.78 29.44 -15.56
C ASN A 243 -7.20 28.36 -16.49
N TYR A 244 -7.45 28.44 -17.81
CA TYR A 244 -6.81 27.54 -18.78
C TYR A 244 -5.30 27.77 -18.86
N GLN A 245 -4.83 29.02 -18.85
CA GLN A 245 -3.40 29.33 -18.82
C GLN A 245 -2.70 28.76 -17.57
N ILE A 246 -3.26 28.98 -16.38
CA ILE A 246 -2.75 28.41 -15.12
C ILE A 246 -2.71 26.88 -15.20
N THR A 247 -3.74 26.25 -15.77
CA THR A 247 -3.77 24.79 -15.95
C THR A 247 -2.64 24.29 -16.87
N LEU A 248 -2.36 25.00 -17.97
CA LEU A 248 -1.26 24.66 -18.89
C LEU A 248 0.10 24.83 -18.22
N GLU A 249 0.33 25.92 -17.49
CA GLU A 249 1.55 26.14 -16.73
C GLU A 249 1.76 25.05 -15.66
N ASN A 250 0.71 24.74 -14.90
CA ASN A 250 0.79 23.70 -13.87
C ASN A 250 1.09 22.33 -14.48
N ARG A 251 0.53 22.00 -15.65
CA ARG A 251 0.87 20.77 -16.38
C ARG A 251 2.33 20.75 -16.82
N ALA A 252 2.86 21.87 -17.32
CA ALA A 252 4.27 21.98 -17.72
C ALA A 252 5.21 21.78 -16.51
N ARG A 253 4.95 22.50 -15.40
CA ARG A 253 5.73 22.35 -14.15
C ARG A 253 5.64 20.93 -13.59
N ALA A 254 4.46 20.31 -13.61
CA ALA A 254 4.29 18.93 -13.16
C ALA A 254 5.03 17.92 -14.05
N ALA A 255 5.05 18.14 -15.37
CA ALA A 255 5.79 17.29 -16.31
C ALA A 255 7.31 17.40 -16.08
N GLU A 256 7.82 18.61 -15.85
CA GLU A 256 9.23 18.85 -15.52
C GLU A 256 9.60 18.22 -14.18
N ALA A 257 8.82 18.45 -13.12
CA ALA A 257 9.04 17.84 -11.81
C ALA A 257 8.99 16.30 -11.86
N LYS A 258 8.08 15.73 -12.66
CA LYS A 258 8.02 14.28 -12.90
C LYS A 258 9.29 13.78 -13.59
N ARG A 259 9.81 14.51 -14.59
CA ARG A 259 11.05 14.17 -15.29
C ARG A 259 12.24 14.18 -14.32
N GLU A 260 12.37 15.23 -13.50
CA GLU A 260 13.41 15.34 -12.47
C GLU A 260 13.31 14.19 -11.45
N ALA A 261 12.11 13.89 -10.95
CA ALA A 261 11.91 12.82 -9.99
C ALA A 261 12.23 11.42 -10.56
N LEU A 262 11.90 11.16 -11.82
CA LEU A 262 12.25 9.91 -12.50
C LEU A 262 13.77 9.80 -12.71
N ALA A 263 14.42 10.87 -13.18
CA ALA A 263 15.86 10.91 -13.35
C ALA A 263 16.60 10.66 -12.02
N ALA A 264 16.18 11.31 -10.93
CA ALA A 264 16.74 11.10 -9.60
C ALA A 264 16.56 9.65 -9.10
N ARG A 265 15.41 9.02 -9.37
CA ARG A 265 15.17 7.61 -9.01
C ARG A 265 16.07 6.67 -9.80
N THR A 266 16.20 6.88 -11.11
CA THR A 266 17.07 6.06 -11.97
C THR A 266 18.53 6.20 -11.56
N TYR A 267 18.99 7.42 -11.29
CA TYR A 267 20.32 7.69 -10.72
C TYR A 267 20.53 6.96 -9.39
N ASN A 268 19.62 7.13 -8.42
CA ASN A 268 19.76 6.51 -7.10
C ASN A 268 19.80 4.97 -7.18
N SER A 269 18.97 4.36 -8.04
CA SER A 269 18.98 2.91 -8.28
C SER A 269 20.32 2.43 -8.84
N PHE A 270 20.83 3.10 -9.88
CA PHE A 270 22.12 2.75 -10.47
C PHE A 270 23.28 2.98 -9.49
N ALA A 271 23.25 4.09 -8.74
CA ALA A 271 24.22 4.39 -7.71
C ALA A 271 24.30 3.28 -6.65
N GLN A 272 23.16 2.76 -6.19
CA GLN A 272 23.13 1.63 -5.27
C GLN A 272 23.76 0.36 -5.86
N GLN A 273 23.61 0.10 -7.16
CA GLN A 273 24.28 -1.03 -7.82
C GLN A 273 25.81 -0.86 -7.82
N VAL A 274 26.29 0.34 -8.17
CA VAL A 274 27.72 0.67 -8.13
C VAL A 274 28.28 0.53 -6.71
N TYR A 275 27.57 1.03 -5.69
CA TYR A 275 28.00 0.92 -4.28
C TYR A 275 27.98 -0.52 -3.75
N SER A 276 27.27 -1.40 -4.43
CA SER A 276 27.18 -2.81 -4.10
C SER A 276 28.24 -3.66 -4.80
N ASP A 277 29.13 -3.03 -5.57
CA ASP A 277 30.07 -3.67 -6.49
C ASP A 277 29.39 -4.66 -7.46
N LEU A 278 28.13 -4.40 -7.78
CA LEU A 278 27.42 -5.21 -8.75
C LEU A 278 27.91 -4.86 -10.17
N PRO A 279 28.12 -5.87 -11.04
CA PRO A 279 28.47 -5.61 -12.42
C PRO A 279 27.35 -4.82 -13.10
N THR A 280 27.71 -3.70 -13.72
CA THR A 280 26.80 -2.88 -14.53
C THR A 280 27.09 -3.11 -16.00
N THR A 281 26.05 -3.26 -16.82
CA THR A 281 26.22 -3.43 -18.27
C THR A 281 26.31 -2.07 -18.98
N ALA A 282 26.91 -2.06 -20.17
CA ALA A 282 26.95 -0.85 -21.02
C ALA A 282 25.54 -0.33 -21.33
N GLU A 283 24.57 -1.23 -21.55
CA GLU A 283 23.17 -0.86 -21.80
C GLU A 283 22.51 -0.17 -20.58
N GLN A 284 22.86 -0.57 -19.36
CA GLN A 284 22.37 0.11 -18.15
C GLN A 284 22.98 1.51 -18.01
N GLN A 285 24.26 1.67 -18.34
CA GLN A 285 24.95 2.97 -18.34
C GLN A 285 24.34 3.92 -19.39
N GLU A 286 24.11 3.43 -20.62
CA GLU A 286 23.46 4.22 -21.68
C GLU A 286 22.05 4.67 -21.29
N ARG A 287 21.25 3.77 -20.70
CA ARG A 287 19.91 4.11 -20.20
C ARG A 287 19.95 5.16 -19.09
N LEU A 288 20.93 5.11 -18.20
CA LEU A 288 21.11 6.12 -17.17
C LEU A 288 21.45 7.49 -17.81
N ILE A 289 22.40 7.53 -18.74
CA ILE A 289 22.81 8.77 -19.42
C ILE A 289 21.63 9.37 -20.20
N ALA A 290 20.88 8.54 -20.92
CA ALA A 290 19.74 8.99 -21.72
C ALA A 290 18.60 9.54 -20.85
N SER A 291 18.28 8.89 -19.73
CA SER A 291 17.15 9.27 -18.87
C SER A 291 17.41 10.50 -17.98
N THR A 292 18.69 10.87 -17.79
CA THR A 292 19.11 11.99 -16.92
C THR A 292 19.60 13.22 -17.69
N ARG A 293 19.72 13.14 -19.02
CA ARG A 293 20.17 14.25 -19.85
C ARG A 293 19.26 15.49 -19.68
N GLY A 294 19.87 16.64 -19.45
CA GLY A 294 19.18 17.92 -19.26
C GLY A 294 18.39 18.03 -17.95
N THR A 295 18.65 17.14 -16.98
CA THR A 295 18.08 17.19 -15.63
C THR A 295 19.13 17.64 -14.62
N SER A 296 18.69 17.95 -13.40
CA SER A 296 19.58 18.38 -12.30
C SER A 296 20.67 17.37 -11.92
N VAL A 297 20.52 16.09 -12.25
CA VAL A 297 21.45 15.01 -11.86
C VAL A 297 22.43 14.59 -12.98
N GLU A 298 22.42 15.25 -14.13
CA GLU A 298 23.26 14.87 -15.28
C GLU A 298 24.76 14.90 -14.94
N ALA A 299 25.21 15.88 -14.16
CA ALA A 299 26.60 16.01 -13.74
C ALA A 299 27.01 14.86 -12.81
N GLU A 300 26.15 14.54 -11.84
CA GLU A 300 26.35 13.46 -10.87
C GLU A 300 26.43 12.09 -11.53
N VAL A 301 25.74 11.87 -12.66
CA VAL A 301 25.84 10.63 -13.45
C VAL A 301 27.24 10.47 -14.03
N LYS A 302 27.82 11.53 -14.60
CA LYS A 302 29.18 11.49 -15.16
C LYS A 302 30.20 11.16 -14.07
N ASP A 303 30.05 11.79 -12.90
CA ASP A 303 30.90 11.51 -11.74
C ASP A 303 30.74 10.06 -11.26
N LEU A 304 29.50 9.57 -11.15
CA LEU A 304 29.23 8.20 -10.68
C LEU A 304 29.86 7.13 -11.60
N LEU A 305 29.77 7.33 -12.92
CA LEU A 305 30.39 6.42 -13.88
C LEU A 305 31.92 6.44 -13.80
N SER A 306 32.53 7.61 -13.57
CA SER A 306 33.97 7.71 -13.33
C SER A 306 34.41 7.07 -12.01
N ASP A 307 33.60 7.22 -10.96
CA ASP A 307 33.90 6.68 -9.63
C ASP A 307 33.82 5.15 -9.60
N GLN A 308 32.99 4.56 -10.47
CA GLN A 308 32.78 3.11 -10.53
C GLN A 308 34.08 2.33 -10.75
N ASP A 309 34.94 2.77 -11.65
CA ASP A 309 36.22 2.10 -11.92
C ASP A 309 37.17 2.19 -10.73
N THR A 310 37.14 3.33 -10.03
CA THR A 310 37.92 3.52 -8.80
C THR A 310 37.43 2.60 -7.69
N ILE A 311 36.10 2.51 -7.49
CA ILE A 311 35.49 1.62 -6.51
C ILE A 311 35.87 0.17 -6.78
N ARG A 312 35.72 -0.31 -8.02
CA ARG A 312 36.13 -1.68 -8.41
C ARG A 312 37.59 -1.93 -8.15
N LYS A 313 38.48 -1.00 -8.54
CA LYS A 313 39.92 -1.12 -8.32
C LYS A 313 40.24 -1.23 -6.82
N VAL A 314 39.67 -0.36 -5.99
CA VAL A 314 39.88 -0.37 -4.54
C VAL A 314 39.38 -1.68 -3.95
N ILE A 315 38.12 -2.07 -4.18
CA ILE A 315 37.55 -3.32 -3.64
C ILE A 315 38.38 -4.55 -4.07
N SER A 316 38.87 -4.54 -5.31
CA SER A 316 39.67 -5.65 -5.85
C SER A 316 41.05 -5.80 -5.19
N SER A 317 41.55 -4.77 -4.48
CA SER A 317 42.85 -4.79 -3.81
C SER A 317 42.88 -5.65 -2.54
N GLY A 318 41.71 -6.00 -2.00
CA GLY A 318 41.58 -6.77 -0.76
C GLY A 318 40.92 -5.95 0.36
N PRO A 319 40.30 -6.60 1.36
CA PRO A 319 39.57 -5.92 2.44
C PRO A 319 40.43 -4.93 3.25
N ALA A 320 41.66 -5.32 3.59
CA ALA A 320 42.57 -4.53 4.41
C ALA A 320 43.09 -3.31 3.63
N GLU A 321 43.55 -3.54 2.40
CA GLU A 321 44.00 -2.50 1.47
C GLU A 321 42.88 -1.51 1.16
N SER A 322 41.67 -2.01 0.92
CA SER A 322 40.49 -1.19 0.68
C SER A 322 40.16 -0.27 1.86
N GLN A 323 40.22 -0.81 3.09
CA GLN A 323 39.96 -0.02 4.29
C GLN A 323 41.05 1.03 4.51
N ASN A 324 42.32 0.67 4.28
CA ASN A 324 43.44 1.60 4.38
C ASN A 324 43.34 2.72 3.34
N TYR A 325 42.92 2.40 2.10
CA TYR A 325 42.68 3.40 1.06
C TYR A 325 41.64 4.44 1.50
N VAL A 326 40.50 3.98 2.02
CA VAL A 326 39.43 4.88 2.52
C VAL A 326 39.93 5.73 3.68
N ASN A 327 40.65 5.13 4.64
CA ASN A 327 41.18 5.85 5.80
C ASN A 327 42.18 6.94 5.36
N ASN A 328 43.08 6.62 4.44
CA ASN A 328 44.06 7.56 3.90
C ASN A 328 43.38 8.69 3.12
N LEU A 329 42.37 8.37 2.31
CA LEU A 329 41.59 9.36 1.57
C LEU A 329 40.90 10.35 2.52
N TYR A 330 40.27 9.89 3.60
CA TYR A 330 39.69 10.80 4.60
C TYR A 330 40.75 11.61 5.36
N ALA A 331 41.89 11.01 5.69
CA ALA A 331 42.98 11.73 6.33
C ALA A 331 43.49 12.87 5.43
N GLU A 332 43.65 12.61 4.13
CA GLU A 332 44.05 13.62 3.14
C GLU A 332 43.00 14.73 3.00
N LEU A 333 41.72 14.38 2.89
CA LEU A 333 40.63 15.35 2.79
C LEU A 333 40.50 16.24 4.04
N ASN A 334 40.75 15.68 5.22
CA ASN A 334 40.74 16.43 6.47
C ASN A 334 41.97 17.33 6.63
N ALA A 335 43.14 16.88 6.16
CA ALA A 335 44.40 17.62 6.30
C ALA A 335 44.55 18.76 5.28
N ASN A 336 44.20 18.48 4.02
CA ASN A 336 44.47 19.40 2.89
C ASN A 336 43.21 20.10 2.37
N GLY A 337 42.02 19.73 2.88
CA GLY A 337 40.75 20.09 2.28
C GLY A 337 40.49 19.28 0.99
N GLY A 338 39.26 19.33 0.49
CA GLY A 338 38.88 18.67 -0.75
C GLY A 338 37.59 19.21 -1.34
N ASP A 339 37.38 18.97 -2.63
CA ASP A 339 36.16 19.37 -3.32
C ASP A 339 34.97 18.43 -3.01
N MET A 340 33.75 18.86 -3.37
CA MET A 340 32.54 18.10 -3.10
C MET A 340 32.55 16.72 -3.81
N ARG A 341 33.23 16.59 -4.95
CA ARG A 341 33.33 15.33 -5.69
C ARG A 341 34.21 14.33 -4.94
N GLN A 342 35.36 14.75 -4.42
CA GLN A 342 36.27 13.92 -3.64
C GLN A 342 35.60 13.42 -2.35
N TRP A 343 34.86 14.29 -1.66
CA TRP A 343 34.07 13.89 -0.48
C TRP A 343 32.99 12.86 -0.82
N ARG A 344 32.29 13.02 -1.96
CA ARG A 344 31.32 12.02 -2.44
C ARG A 344 32.00 10.70 -2.77
N LEU A 345 33.11 10.70 -3.50
CA LEU A 345 33.88 9.49 -3.80
C LEU A 345 34.30 8.76 -2.50
N ALA A 346 34.82 9.50 -1.50
CA ALA A 346 35.19 8.92 -0.21
C ALA A 346 33.99 8.25 0.50
N GLN A 347 32.82 8.89 0.52
CA GLN A 347 31.59 8.30 1.07
C GLN A 347 31.15 7.03 0.31
N ARG A 348 31.24 7.06 -1.02
CA ARG A 348 30.88 5.93 -1.89
C ARG A 348 31.81 4.74 -1.65
N LEU A 349 33.12 4.99 -1.63
CA LEU A 349 34.13 3.98 -1.32
C LEU A 349 33.91 3.40 0.07
N THR A 350 33.67 4.22 1.08
CA THR A 350 33.40 3.76 2.45
C THR A 350 32.23 2.80 2.50
N THR A 351 31.12 3.18 1.85
CA THR A 351 29.90 2.35 1.81
C THR A 351 30.18 1.01 1.12
N ALA A 352 30.88 1.05 -0.02
CA ALA A 352 31.19 -0.15 -0.79
C ALA A 352 32.16 -1.09 -0.05
N VAL A 353 33.21 -0.53 0.57
CA VAL A 353 34.18 -1.28 1.40
C VAL A 353 33.50 -1.89 2.62
N GLN A 354 32.67 -1.13 3.34
CA GLN A 354 31.91 -1.66 4.48
C GLN A 354 30.97 -2.80 4.08
N LYS A 355 30.26 -2.66 2.95
CA LYS A 355 29.37 -3.71 2.45
C LYS A 355 30.14 -4.96 2.02
N ASN A 356 31.26 -4.78 1.32
CA ASN A 356 32.13 -5.88 0.91
C ASN A 356 32.69 -6.64 2.14
N ASN A 357 33.19 -5.90 3.13
CA ASN A 357 33.70 -6.46 4.39
C ASN A 357 32.59 -7.16 5.19
N LYS A 358 31.38 -6.60 5.21
CA LYS A 358 30.21 -7.24 5.83
C LYS A 358 29.88 -8.55 5.13
N GLN A 359 29.87 -8.59 3.79
CA GLN A 359 29.61 -9.82 3.04
C GLN A 359 30.66 -10.90 3.32
N LEU A 360 31.94 -10.51 3.38
CA LEU A 360 33.04 -11.40 3.76
C LEU A 360 32.80 -12.02 5.14
N MET A 361 32.35 -11.23 6.12
CA MET A 361 32.13 -11.70 7.49
C MET A 361 30.85 -12.52 7.65
N GLU A 362 29.78 -12.15 6.95
CA GLU A 362 28.47 -12.77 7.11
C GLU A 362 28.23 -13.96 6.19
N THR A 363 28.75 -13.91 4.97
CA THR A 363 28.54 -14.90 3.91
C THR A 363 29.82 -15.09 3.08
N PRO A 364 30.91 -15.61 3.66
CA PRO A 364 32.22 -15.74 3.00
C PRO A 364 32.18 -16.61 1.73
N LEU A 365 31.31 -17.62 1.68
CA LEU A 365 31.12 -18.46 0.49
C LEU A 365 30.55 -17.65 -0.69
N LEU A 366 29.53 -16.83 -0.45
CA LEU A 366 28.96 -15.95 -1.47
C LEU A 366 29.91 -14.82 -1.86
N PHE A 367 30.69 -14.32 -0.91
CA PHE A 367 31.78 -13.38 -1.19
C PHE A 367 32.78 -13.99 -2.19
N ASN A 368 33.22 -15.23 -1.97
CA ASN A 368 34.14 -15.91 -2.88
C ASN A 368 33.52 -16.13 -4.26
N GLN A 369 32.28 -16.66 -4.29
CA GLN A 369 31.52 -16.89 -5.53
C GLN A 369 31.40 -15.62 -6.38
N ASN A 370 31.09 -14.48 -5.77
CA ASN A 370 30.96 -13.20 -6.49
C ASN A 370 32.27 -12.77 -7.16
N ARG A 371 33.42 -13.23 -6.65
CA ARG A 371 34.74 -12.79 -7.10
C ARG A 371 35.41 -13.77 -8.07
N THR A 372 35.22 -15.07 -7.88
CA THR A 372 35.79 -16.09 -8.76
C THR A 372 34.81 -16.54 -9.85
N GLY A 373 33.50 -16.34 -9.64
CA GLY A 373 32.45 -16.90 -10.48
C GLY A 373 32.14 -18.37 -10.17
N ASP A 374 32.87 -19.00 -9.25
CA ASP A 374 32.65 -20.39 -8.87
C ASP A 374 31.39 -20.51 -8.02
N ALA A 375 30.36 -21.15 -8.57
CA ALA A 375 29.09 -21.31 -7.89
C ALA A 375 29.25 -22.19 -6.63
N VAL A 376 28.73 -21.72 -5.50
CA VAL A 376 28.64 -22.55 -4.29
C VAL A 376 27.44 -23.47 -4.44
N THR A 377 27.70 -24.74 -4.75
CA THR A 377 26.66 -25.76 -4.88
C THR A 377 25.89 -25.91 -3.55
N PRO A 378 24.55 -25.80 -3.55
CA PRO A 378 23.75 -26.06 -2.36
C PRO A 378 23.96 -27.46 -1.81
N ILE A 379 24.03 -27.59 -0.49
CA ILE A 379 24.16 -28.90 0.18
C ILE A 379 22.83 -29.63 0.13
N ASP A 380 22.88 -30.91 -0.23
CA ASP A 380 21.73 -31.80 -0.12
C ASP A 380 21.48 -32.19 1.35
N MET A 381 20.43 -31.60 1.93
CA MET A 381 20.06 -31.80 3.32
C MET A 381 19.36 -33.13 3.59
N THR A 382 18.94 -33.84 2.54
CA THR A 382 18.28 -35.14 2.69
C THR A 382 19.20 -36.20 3.29
N ALA A 383 20.52 -36.02 3.16
CA ALA A 383 21.55 -36.82 3.83
C ALA A 383 21.40 -36.86 5.36
N LEU A 384 20.71 -35.89 5.96
CA LEU A 384 20.47 -35.82 7.41
C LEU A 384 19.15 -36.45 7.84
N ASN A 385 18.35 -36.97 6.89
CA ASN A 385 17.17 -37.79 7.16
C ASN A 385 17.52 -39.26 6.91
N PRO A 386 17.47 -40.15 7.92
CA PRO A 386 17.97 -41.51 7.79
C PRO A 386 17.21 -42.34 6.73
N THR A 387 15.88 -42.19 6.66
CA THR A 387 15.06 -42.92 5.70
C THR A 387 15.28 -42.43 4.27
N ALA A 388 15.32 -41.11 4.08
CA ALA A 388 15.57 -40.52 2.77
C ALA A 388 17.01 -40.83 2.30
N ALA A 389 17.98 -40.75 3.21
CA ALA A 389 19.38 -41.03 2.90
C ALA A 389 19.60 -42.49 2.50
N ALA A 390 18.97 -43.45 3.18
CA ALA A 390 19.03 -44.85 2.80
C ALA A 390 18.41 -45.10 1.41
N ALA A 391 17.23 -44.52 1.15
CA ALA A 391 16.54 -44.67 -0.12
C ALA A 391 17.35 -44.10 -1.31
N MET A 392 17.91 -42.90 -1.16
CA MET A 392 18.69 -42.29 -2.23
C MET A 392 20.08 -42.89 -2.38
N SER A 393 20.74 -43.30 -1.30
CA SER A 393 22.01 -44.01 -1.40
C SER A 393 21.84 -45.33 -2.17
N ALA A 394 20.70 -46.01 -2.01
CA ALA A 394 20.36 -47.21 -2.78
C ALA A 394 20.07 -46.90 -4.26
N MET A 395 19.44 -45.76 -4.58
CA MET A 395 19.18 -45.34 -5.96
C MET A 395 20.46 -44.90 -6.69
N GLU A 396 21.36 -44.20 -6.01
CA GLU A 396 22.57 -43.62 -6.59
C GLU A 396 23.78 -44.55 -6.55
N GLY A 397 23.72 -45.66 -5.79
CA GLY A 397 24.85 -46.57 -5.59
C GLY A 397 26.03 -45.92 -4.83
N ALA A 398 25.80 -44.82 -4.14
CA ALA A 398 26.81 -44.05 -3.41
C ALA A 398 26.21 -43.51 -2.10
N ASP A 399 27.01 -43.48 -1.03
CA ASP A 399 26.59 -42.96 0.26
C ASP A 399 26.47 -41.42 0.23
N ILE A 400 25.23 -40.93 0.26
CA ILE A 400 24.97 -39.49 0.19
C ILE A 400 25.42 -38.74 1.45
N THR A 401 25.62 -39.42 2.58
CA THR A 401 26.14 -38.79 3.81
C THR A 401 27.61 -38.41 3.66
N GLN A 402 28.38 -39.18 2.87
CA GLN A 402 29.75 -38.83 2.50
C GLN A 402 29.79 -37.60 1.59
N LYS A 403 28.84 -37.46 0.66
CA LYS A 403 28.72 -36.27 -0.20
C LYS A 403 28.45 -35.00 0.62
N PHE A 404 27.59 -35.11 1.66
CA PHE A 404 27.38 -34.01 2.61
C PHE A 404 28.69 -33.61 3.30
N GLY A 405 29.43 -34.57 3.87
CA GLY A 405 30.71 -34.32 4.52
C GLY A 405 31.77 -33.72 3.60
N ALA A 406 31.85 -34.23 2.36
CA ALA A 406 32.75 -33.70 1.33
C ALA A 406 32.40 -32.24 0.98
N SER A 407 31.12 -31.90 0.87
CA SER A 407 30.67 -30.53 0.59
C SER A 407 31.03 -29.55 1.72
N ILE A 408 30.94 -29.99 2.98
CA ILE A 408 31.38 -29.18 4.13
C ILE A 408 32.90 -28.99 4.10
N THR A 409 33.65 -30.04 3.80
CA THR A 409 35.12 -30.00 3.72
C THR A 409 35.59 -29.05 2.61
N ASP A 410 34.97 -29.12 1.43
CA ASP A 410 35.26 -28.23 0.30
C ASP A 410 34.99 -26.74 0.64
N ARG A 411 33.85 -26.48 1.29
CA ARG A 411 33.51 -25.13 1.76
C ARG A 411 34.45 -24.64 2.84
N SER A 412 34.92 -25.52 3.72
CA SER A 412 35.96 -25.15 4.68
C SER A 412 37.24 -24.75 3.96
N ALA A 413 37.71 -25.56 3.01
CA ALA A 413 38.92 -25.27 2.24
C ALA A 413 38.78 -23.94 1.48
N THR A 414 37.59 -23.66 0.94
CA THR A 414 37.26 -22.38 0.31
C THR A 414 37.42 -21.21 1.29
N ILE A 415 36.86 -21.32 2.50
CA ILE A 415 36.99 -20.25 3.51
C ILE A 415 38.44 -20.07 3.97
N ASP A 416 39.18 -21.17 4.14
CA ASP A 416 40.60 -21.11 4.50
C ASP A 416 41.46 -20.48 3.40
N ALA A 417 41.13 -20.73 2.13
CA ALA A 417 41.73 -20.03 0.99
C ALA A 417 41.38 -18.53 1.01
N VAL A 418 40.11 -18.16 1.28
CA VAL A 418 39.70 -16.75 1.41
C VAL A 418 40.46 -16.06 2.54
N ARG A 419 40.62 -16.70 3.71
CA ARG A 419 41.40 -16.16 4.84
C ARG A 419 42.86 -15.92 4.44
N SER A 420 43.46 -16.91 3.77
CA SER A 420 44.85 -16.84 3.32
C SER A 420 45.05 -15.73 2.30
N ASN A 421 44.12 -15.59 1.34
CA ASN A 421 44.19 -14.59 0.28
C ASN A 421 43.89 -13.17 0.75
N THR A 422 43.05 -13.01 1.77
CA THR A 422 42.65 -11.69 2.28
C THR A 422 43.49 -11.20 3.46
N GLY A 423 44.21 -12.10 4.14
CA GLY A 423 44.91 -11.78 5.40
C GLY A 423 43.98 -11.43 6.56
N VAL A 424 42.66 -11.59 6.39
CA VAL A 424 41.64 -11.24 7.37
C VAL A 424 41.16 -12.49 8.10
N ASN A 425 40.92 -12.38 9.41
CA ASN A 425 40.28 -13.44 10.16
C ASN A 425 38.78 -13.53 9.83
N VAL A 426 38.43 -14.34 8.84
CA VAL A 426 37.05 -14.54 8.38
C VAL A 426 36.34 -15.61 9.23
N PRO A 427 35.09 -15.41 9.69
CA PRO A 427 34.31 -16.45 10.37
C PRO A 427 34.12 -17.71 9.51
N ARG A 428 34.17 -18.91 10.11
CA ARG A 428 34.02 -20.19 9.39
C ARG A 428 32.54 -20.52 9.10
N ARG A 429 31.88 -19.70 8.28
CA ARG A 429 30.46 -19.88 7.94
C ARG A 429 30.26 -20.84 6.77
N LEU A 430 30.18 -22.12 7.09
CA LEU A 430 30.14 -23.25 6.16
C LEU A 430 28.78 -23.51 5.50
N LEU A 431 27.70 -22.92 6.04
CA LEU A 431 26.36 -23.07 5.49
C LEU A 431 25.96 -21.76 4.79
N LEU A 432 25.25 -21.90 3.67
CA LEU A 432 24.55 -20.76 3.08
C LEU A 432 23.41 -20.31 4.01
N PRO A 433 22.97 -19.04 3.96
CA PRO A 433 21.92 -18.55 4.86
C PRO A 433 20.64 -19.39 4.84
N GLN A 434 20.20 -19.83 3.65
CA GLN A 434 19.03 -20.68 3.49
C GLN A 434 19.21 -22.08 4.12
N GLU A 435 20.43 -22.62 4.06
CA GLU A 435 20.78 -23.92 4.61
C GLU A 435 20.83 -23.89 6.14
N ALA A 436 21.45 -22.85 6.70
CA ALA A 436 21.47 -22.61 8.14
C ALA A 436 20.05 -22.40 8.69
N SER A 437 19.22 -21.64 7.98
CA SER A 437 17.82 -21.42 8.34
C SER A 437 17.01 -22.72 8.27
N TYR A 438 17.20 -23.55 7.24
CA TYR A 438 16.53 -24.84 7.12
C TYR A 438 16.90 -25.76 8.28
N LEU A 439 18.20 -25.94 8.57
CA LEU A 439 18.67 -26.81 9.65
C LEU A 439 18.27 -26.31 11.04
N SER A 440 18.34 -25.00 11.29
CA SER A 440 17.85 -24.41 12.54
C SER A 440 16.35 -24.64 12.71
N GLY A 441 15.58 -24.47 11.64
CA GLY A 441 14.14 -24.73 11.62
C GLY A 441 13.80 -26.20 11.85
N GLU A 442 14.53 -27.11 11.21
CA GLU A 442 14.33 -28.55 11.36
C GLU A 442 14.67 -29.00 12.79
N LEU A 443 15.82 -28.56 13.32
CA LEU A 443 16.23 -28.86 14.69
C LEU A 443 15.17 -28.42 15.71
N LYS A 444 14.57 -27.23 15.55
CA LYS A 444 13.54 -26.72 16.46
C LYS A 444 12.21 -27.48 16.39
N LYS A 445 11.89 -28.13 15.27
CA LYS A 445 10.64 -28.90 15.10
C LYS A 445 10.70 -30.30 15.70
N GLN A 446 11.90 -30.86 15.81
CA GLN A 446 12.11 -32.21 16.33
C GLN A 446 11.82 -32.29 17.83
N SER A 447 11.38 -33.46 18.31
CA SER A 447 11.41 -33.78 19.74
C SER A 447 12.85 -33.77 20.26
N VAL A 448 13.06 -33.79 21.58
CA VAL A 448 14.42 -33.85 22.16
C VAL A 448 15.22 -35.05 21.62
N GLU A 449 14.58 -36.21 21.51
CA GLU A 449 15.18 -37.40 20.92
C GLU A 449 15.52 -37.20 19.43
N GLY A 450 14.60 -36.61 18.66
CA GLY A 450 14.84 -36.26 17.26
C GLY A 450 15.97 -35.23 17.09
N GLN A 451 16.10 -34.27 18.01
CA GLN A 451 17.19 -33.30 18.07
C GLN A 451 18.53 -33.99 18.30
N ALA A 452 18.63 -34.86 19.31
CA ALA A 452 19.85 -35.63 19.58
C ALA A 452 20.25 -36.50 18.38
N GLY A 453 19.28 -37.17 17.75
CA GLY A 453 19.49 -37.96 16.54
C GLY A 453 19.98 -37.13 15.35
N LEU A 454 19.36 -35.97 15.10
CA LEU A 454 19.78 -35.05 14.03
C LEU A 454 21.20 -34.53 14.25
N LEU A 455 21.52 -34.10 15.48
CA LEU A 455 22.84 -33.57 15.84
C LEU A 455 23.94 -34.62 15.72
N SER A 456 23.64 -35.87 16.11
CA SER A 456 24.56 -37.00 15.96
C SER A 456 24.85 -37.29 14.48
N ARG A 457 23.81 -37.36 13.63
CA ARG A 457 23.99 -37.54 12.18
C ARG A 457 24.81 -36.41 11.56
N LEU A 458 24.52 -35.17 11.97
CA LEU A 458 25.29 -34.01 11.52
C LEU A 458 26.76 -34.09 11.96
N ARG A 459 27.03 -34.45 13.22
CA ARG A 459 28.41 -34.60 13.73
C ARG A 459 29.17 -35.72 13.03
N ASN A 460 28.50 -36.84 12.74
CA ASN A 460 29.09 -37.97 12.01
C ASN A 460 29.39 -37.60 10.55
N ALA A 461 28.46 -36.94 9.86
CA ALA A 461 28.66 -36.54 8.46
C ALA A 461 29.79 -35.51 8.30
N VAL A 462 29.92 -34.57 9.24
CA VAL A 462 30.97 -33.52 9.18
C VAL A 462 32.36 -34.08 9.55
N ASN A 463 32.42 -35.01 10.51
CA ASN A 463 33.64 -35.65 11.00
C ASN A 463 34.83 -34.71 11.31
N ASN A 464 34.56 -33.47 11.71
CA ASN A 464 35.57 -32.48 12.11
C ASN A 464 34.98 -31.59 13.20
N ASP A 465 35.64 -31.51 14.37
CA ASP A 465 35.12 -30.75 15.51
C ASP A 465 34.99 -29.25 15.21
N THR A 466 35.98 -28.67 14.52
CA THR A 466 36.00 -27.24 14.25
C THR A 466 34.91 -26.88 13.25
N ASP A 467 34.71 -27.68 12.20
CA ASP A 467 33.61 -27.50 11.25
C ASP A 467 32.26 -27.69 11.91
N TYR A 468 32.11 -28.74 12.71
CA TYR A 468 30.87 -29.03 13.42
C TYR A 468 30.50 -27.88 14.36
N GLN A 469 31.43 -27.40 15.19
CA GLN A 469 31.20 -26.25 16.05
C GLN A 469 30.84 -24.99 15.26
N SER A 470 31.47 -24.77 14.10
CA SER A 470 31.18 -23.63 13.24
C SER A 470 29.80 -23.71 12.58
N ILE A 471 29.33 -24.92 12.26
CA ILE A 471 27.94 -25.17 11.82
C ILE A 471 26.98 -24.91 12.98
N MET A 472 27.30 -25.41 14.18
CA MET A 472 26.45 -25.22 15.37
C MET A 472 26.31 -23.74 15.74
N GLN A 473 27.37 -22.94 15.61
CA GLN A 473 27.32 -21.49 15.78
C GLN A 473 26.39 -20.78 14.77
N GLN A 474 26.16 -21.38 13.59
CA GLN A 474 25.22 -20.83 12.60
C GLN A 474 23.77 -21.25 12.86
N ILE A 475 23.54 -22.49 13.29
CA ILE A 475 22.16 -23.04 13.42
C ILE A 475 21.57 -22.90 14.82
N ALA A 476 22.42 -22.78 15.84
CA ALA A 476 22.04 -22.65 17.25
C ALA A 476 23.03 -21.72 18.02
N PRO A 477 23.19 -20.44 17.59
CA PRO A 477 24.16 -19.51 18.17
C PRO A 477 23.97 -19.29 19.67
N ASP A 478 22.71 -19.29 20.14
CA ASP A 478 22.35 -19.02 21.53
C ASP A 478 22.35 -20.27 22.42
N SER A 479 22.77 -21.44 21.89
CA SER A 479 22.71 -22.70 22.62
C SER A 479 24.01 -23.52 22.48
N PRO A 480 25.08 -23.12 23.19
CA PRO A 480 26.33 -23.88 23.22
C PRO A 480 26.13 -25.32 23.74
N ILE A 481 25.14 -25.54 24.61
CA ILE A 481 24.77 -26.87 25.10
C ILE A 481 24.22 -27.77 23.99
N THR A 482 23.52 -27.22 23.01
CA THR A 482 23.04 -28.00 21.86
C THR A 482 24.21 -28.52 21.02
N ALA A 483 25.24 -27.70 20.80
CA ALA A 483 26.47 -28.14 20.13
C ALA A 483 27.19 -29.23 20.93
N TYR A 484 27.31 -29.03 22.24
CA TYR A 484 27.95 -29.98 23.13
C TYR A 484 27.21 -31.34 23.16
N ALA A 485 25.87 -31.32 23.25
CA ALA A 485 25.05 -32.52 23.21
C ALA A 485 25.28 -33.35 21.94
N GLY A 486 25.34 -32.71 20.76
CA GLY A 486 25.62 -33.42 19.52
C GLY A 486 27.03 -34.02 19.44
N SER A 487 28.02 -33.39 20.08
CA SER A 487 29.37 -33.96 20.18
C SER A 487 29.44 -35.21 21.08
N LEU A 488 28.59 -35.32 22.09
CA LEU A 488 28.46 -36.51 22.93
C LEU A 488 27.57 -37.59 22.30
N ALA A 489 26.61 -37.19 21.48
CA ALA A 489 25.64 -38.10 20.86
C ALA A 489 26.26 -39.12 19.89
N VAL A 490 27.52 -38.92 19.49
CA VAL A 490 28.29 -39.82 18.62
C VAL A 490 29.23 -40.75 19.39
N THR A 491 29.24 -40.67 20.73
CA THR A 491 30.10 -41.52 21.55
C THR A 491 29.45 -42.89 21.77
N ASP A 492 30.07 -43.94 21.21
CA ASP A 492 29.54 -45.31 21.21
C ASP A 492 29.85 -46.09 22.50
N THR A 493 30.88 -45.71 23.26
CA THR A 493 31.30 -46.42 24.48
C THR A 493 30.34 -46.15 25.64
N PRO A 494 29.61 -47.12 26.19
CA PRO A 494 28.71 -46.86 27.32
C PRO A 494 29.49 -46.40 28.56
N LEU A 495 28.92 -45.45 29.30
CA LEU A 495 29.49 -44.94 30.54
C LEU A 495 28.71 -45.50 31.74
N THR A 496 29.39 -46.22 32.64
CA THR A 496 28.83 -46.59 33.94
C THR A 496 28.68 -45.34 34.82
N VAL A 497 27.46 -44.95 35.16
CA VAL A 497 27.18 -43.81 36.05
C VAL A 497 27.00 -44.21 37.51
N GLU A 498 26.55 -45.43 37.77
CA GLU A 498 26.37 -46.00 39.12
C GLU A 498 26.82 -47.46 39.10
N SER A 499 27.66 -47.83 40.07
CA SER A 499 28.13 -49.21 40.23
C SER A 499 27.38 -49.92 41.35
N ASN A 500 26.89 -51.12 41.06
CA ASN A 500 26.02 -51.87 41.96
C ASN A 500 26.66 -53.20 42.38
N TYR A 501 26.51 -53.57 43.65
CA TYR A 501 27.08 -54.82 44.18
C TYR A 501 26.21 -56.06 43.92
N PHE A 502 24.89 -55.88 43.81
CA PHE A 502 23.91 -56.98 43.75
C PHE A 502 22.94 -56.87 42.56
N SER A 503 23.08 -55.84 41.73
CA SER A 503 22.32 -55.62 40.51
C SER A 503 23.26 -55.14 39.40
N ASP A 504 22.79 -55.08 38.17
CA ASP A 504 23.59 -54.57 37.06
C ASP A 504 23.98 -53.10 37.30
N ASP A 505 25.18 -52.74 36.86
CA ASP A 505 25.66 -51.37 36.84
C ASP A 505 24.75 -50.51 35.95
N VAL A 506 24.47 -49.27 36.39
CA VAL A 506 23.68 -48.34 35.59
C VAL A 506 24.61 -47.70 34.57
N THR A 507 24.38 -47.98 33.29
CA THR A 507 25.13 -47.39 32.17
C THR A 507 24.29 -46.40 31.37
N VAL A 508 24.93 -45.38 30.81
CA VAL A 508 24.31 -44.43 29.88
C VAL A 508 25.10 -44.37 28.58
N THR A 509 24.39 -44.21 27.45
CA THR A 509 25.01 -43.97 26.14
C THR A 509 25.19 -42.48 25.87
N GLY A 510 26.08 -42.12 24.94
CA GLY A 510 26.27 -40.74 24.52
C GLY A 510 24.98 -40.08 24.02
N GLN A 511 24.12 -40.85 23.33
CA GLN A 511 22.78 -40.44 22.92
C GLN A 511 21.87 -40.08 24.12
N GLN A 512 21.83 -40.93 25.14
CA GLN A 512 21.02 -40.67 26.33
C GLN A 512 21.51 -39.43 27.10
N VAL A 513 22.83 -39.23 27.18
CA VAL A 513 23.40 -38.02 27.77
C VAL A 513 23.03 -36.79 26.96
N ALA A 514 23.15 -36.85 25.63
CA ALA A 514 22.76 -35.76 24.73
C ALA A 514 21.28 -35.38 24.87
N GLN A 515 20.39 -36.38 24.96
CA GLN A 515 18.96 -36.15 25.19
C GLN A 515 18.72 -35.45 26.53
N ARG A 516 19.34 -35.92 27.62
CA ARG A 516 19.24 -35.28 28.94
C ARG A 516 19.77 -33.85 28.93
N LEU A 517 20.90 -33.60 28.27
CA LEU A 517 21.43 -32.25 28.11
C LEU A 517 20.44 -31.32 27.41
N LEU A 518 19.83 -31.78 26.32
CA LEU A 518 18.84 -31.01 25.57
C LEU A 518 17.56 -30.77 26.37
N THR A 519 17.02 -31.80 27.03
CA THR A 519 15.87 -31.67 27.95
C THR A 519 16.16 -30.65 29.05
N GLY A 520 17.31 -30.78 29.70
CA GLY A 520 17.72 -29.90 30.78
C GLY A 520 17.90 -28.47 30.34
N ASN A 521 18.51 -28.26 29.17
CA ASN A 521 18.67 -26.95 28.57
C ASN A 521 17.31 -26.31 28.24
N GLN A 522 16.32 -27.09 27.80
CA GLN A 522 14.94 -26.61 27.59
C GLN A 522 14.26 -26.21 28.91
N ILE A 523 14.45 -26.98 29.98
CA ILE A 523 13.93 -26.64 31.31
C ILE A 523 14.60 -25.37 31.86
N LEU A 524 15.91 -25.22 31.68
CA LEU A 524 16.67 -24.06 32.12
C LEU A 524 16.41 -22.80 31.29
N ASN A 525 16.04 -22.95 30.01
CA ASN A 525 15.76 -21.86 29.08
C ASN A 525 14.32 -21.92 28.52
N PRO A 526 13.30 -21.81 29.39
CA PRO A 526 11.90 -21.87 28.96
C PRO A 526 11.52 -20.67 28.08
N SER A 527 10.49 -20.82 27.25
CA SER A 527 9.95 -19.72 26.43
C SER A 527 9.35 -18.60 27.30
N LYS A 528 9.07 -17.42 26.72
CA LYS A 528 8.53 -16.26 27.48
C LYS A 528 7.22 -16.61 28.21
N GLU A 529 6.40 -17.48 27.63
CA GLU A 529 5.12 -17.92 28.19
C GLU A 529 5.31 -18.87 29.39
N GLN A 530 6.44 -19.58 29.42
CA GLN A 530 6.82 -20.59 30.40
C GLN A 530 7.74 -20.03 31.51
N ARG A 531 7.99 -18.72 31.52
CA ARG A 531 8.75 -18.01 32.57
C ARG A 531 7.84 -17.37 33.61
N ASN A 532 8.25 -17.41 34.86
CA ASN A 532 7.73 -16.59 35.96
C ASN A 532 8.17 -15.12 35.80
N GLU A 533 7.57 -14.21 36.55
CA GLU A 533 7.92 -12.77 36.54
C GLU A 533 9.39 -12.50 36.96
N ASP A 534 9.99 -13.42 37.71
CA ASP A 534 11.41 -13.39 38.14
C ASP A 534 12.38 -14.03 37.13
N GLY A 535 11.88 -14.51 35.98
CA GLY A 535 12.66 -15.17 34.93
C GLY A 535 12.94 -16.67 35.15
N SER A 536 12.47 -17.27 36.26
CA SER A 536 12.59 -18.71 36.52
C SER A 536 11.57 -19.55 35.72
N PRO A 537 11.82 -20.85 35.48
CA PRO A 537 10.85 -21.74 34.86
C PRO A 537 9.61 -21.91 35.75
N LYS A 538 8.40 -21.72 35.18
CA LYS A 538 7.12 -21.82 35.91
C LYS A 538 6.89 -23.15 36.65
N ASN A 539 7.51 -24.24 36.19
CA ASN A 539 7.04 -25.60 36.51
C ASN A 539 8.08 -26.56 37.13
N PHE A 540 9.34 -26.15 37.36
CA PHE A 540 10.33 -27.02 37.99
C PHE A 540 11.33 -26.24 38.86
N PRO A 541 11.45 -26.54 40.17
CA PRO A 541 12.39 -25.85 41.06
C PRO A 541 13.84 -26.27 40.76
N VAL A 542 14.67 -25.31 40.34
CA VAL A 542 16.08 -25.53 40.01
C VAL A 542 16.96 -24.93 41.12
N PRO A 543 18.05 -25.61 41.54
CA PRO A 543 18.99 -25.04 42.49
C PRO A 543 19.55 -23.67 42.06
N PRO A 544 19.77 -22.74 43.02
CA PRO A 544 20.41 -21.46 42.72
C PRO A 544 21.76 -21.66 42.03
N GLN A 545 22.02 -20.92 40.95
CA GLN A 545 23.24 -21.08 40.14
C GLN A 545 24.52 -21.00 40.99
N LYS A 546 24.58 -20.06 41.95
CA LYS A 546 25.75 -19.87 42.80
C LYS A 546 26.06 -21.09 43.66
N GLU A 547 25.04 -21.70 44.25
CA GLU A 547 25.17 -22.89 45.09
C GLU A 547 25.56 -24.10 44.25
N PHE A 548 24.93 -24.26 43.08
CA PHE A 548 25.25 -25.34 42.15
C PHE A 548 26.70 -25.25 41.64
N THR A 549 27.14 -24.06 41.24
CA THR A 549 28.52 -23.81 40.78
C THR A 549 29.52 -24.13 41.89
N ALA A 550 29.22 -23.77 43.15
CA ALA A 550 30.08 -24.07 44.29
C ALA A 550 30.18 -25.58 44.56
N ALA A 551 29.07 -26.31 44.44
CA ALA A 551 29.05 -27.76 44.60
C ALA A 551 29.85 -28.48 43.49
N ILE A 552 29.79 -27.98 42.25
CA ILE A 552 30.65 -28.47 41.15
C ILE A 552 32.13 -28.21 41.46
N ALA A 553 32.46 -26.99 41.88
CA ALA A 553 33.85 -26.59 42.15
C ALA A 553 34.49 -27.47 43.24
N ASP A 554 33.74 -27.82 44.30
CA ASP A 554 34.21 -28.71 45.36
C ASP A 554 34.58 -30.12 44.85
N LYS A 555 33.79 -30.64 43.91
CA LYS A 555 34.02 -31.97 43.30
C LYS A 555 35.19 -31.95 42.32
N LEU A 556 35.26 -30.92 41.46
CA LEU A 556 36.23 -30.82 40.37
C LEU A 556 37.60 -30.29 40.83
N ASP A 557 37.68 -29.51 41.90
CA ASP A 557 38.93 -28.88 42.38
C ASP A 557 39.75 -28.26 41.22
N ASN A 558 41.00 -28.68 41.01
CA ASN A 558 41.91 -28.10 40.03
C ASN A 558 41.92 -28.84 38.67
N VAL A 559 40.92 -29.68 38.38
CA VAL A 559 40.83 -30.45 37.13
C VAL A 559 40.91 -29.56 35.88
N PHE A 560 40.28 -28.38 35.92
CA PHE A 560 40.25 -27.41 34.83
C PHE A 560 41.29 -26.29 34.99
N ALA A 561 42.39 -26.55 35.70
CA ALA A 561 43.46 -25.56 35.87
C ALA A 561 43.92 -24.99 34.51
N ASN A 562 43.95 -23.65 34.41
CA ASN A 562 44.24 -22.88 33.19
C ASN A 562 43.24 -23.05 32.03
N MET A 563 42.04 -23.61 32.28
CA MET A 563 41.00 -23.83 31.26
C MET A 563 39.63 -23.24 31.69
N PRO A 564 39.52 -21.93 31.97
CA PRO A 564 38.29 -21.33 32.49
C PRO A 564 37.09 -21.45 31.54
N GLN A 565 37.31 -21.38 30.23
CA GLN A 565 36.24 -21.55 29.23
C GLN A 565 35.69 -22.99 29.22
N ALA A 566 36.57 -23.99 29.35
CA ALA A 566 36.14 -25.39 29.41
C ALA A 566 35.33 -25.65 30.69
N TYR A 567 35.77 -25.11 31.84
CA TYR A 567 35.01 -25.18 33.09
C TYR A 567 33.60 -24.57 32.94
N GLN A 568 33.48 -23.38 32.33
CA GLN A 568 32.18 -22.73 32.12
C GLN A 568 31.24 -23.55 31.23
N GLN A 569 31.76 -24.13 30.13
CA GLN A 569 30.96 -24.99 29.26
C GLN A 569 30.51 -26.26 30.00
N SER A 570 31.43 -26.89 30.75
CA SER A 570 31.12 -28.06 31.56
C SER A 570 30.12 -27.76 32.67
N ASP A 571 30.24 -26.63 33.39
CA ASP A 571 29.30 -26.20 34.43
C ASP A 571 27.86 -26.10 33.89
N GLN A 572 27.69 -25.41 32.75
CA GLN A 572 26.38 -25.28 32.10
C GLN A 572 25.83 -26.63 31.63
N ALA A 573 26.68 -27.51 31.09
CA ALA A 573 26.27 -28.82 30.64
C ALA A 573 25.92 -29.76 31.82
N ILE A 574 26.72 -29.78 32.88
CA ILE A 574 26.46 -30.51 34.13
C ILE A 574 25.13 -30.03 34.72
N ARG A 575 24.89 -28.72 34.77
CA ARG A 575 23.62 -28.17 35.26
C ARG A 575 22.43 -28.60 34.40
N SER A 576 22.59 -28.61 33.08
CA SER A 576 21.54 -29.05 32.15
C SER A 576 21.21 -30.52 32.40
N TYR A 577 22.22 -31.40 32.42
CA TYR A 577 22.01 -32.81 32.72
C TYR A 577 21.36 -33.02 34.09
N TYR A 578 21.86 -32.34 35.13
CA TYR A 578 21.33 -32.42 36.49
C TYR A 578 19.83 -32.09 36.53
N VAL A 579 19.42 -31.00 35.89
CA VAL A 579 18.01 -30.57 35.90
C VAL A 579 17.12 -31.57 35.17
N ALA A 580 17.57 -32.12 34.04
CA ALA A 580 16.83 -33.18 33.37
C ALA A 580 16.70 -34.42 34.27
N ARG A 581 17.78 -34.83 34.92
CA ARG A 581 17.79 -36.02 35.78
C ARG A 581 16.97 -35.84 37.05
N ALA A 582 17.01 -34.64 37.65
CA ALA A 582 16.17 -34.28 38.78
C ALA A 582 14.69 -34.29 38.39
N ALA A 583 14.34 -33.80 37.20
CA ALA A 583 12.98 -33.84 36.67
C ALA A 583 12.52 -35.29 36.41
N GLU A 584 13.35 -36.14 35.80
CA GLU A 584 13.08 -37.57 35.60
C GLU A 584 12.82 -38.30 36.94
N LYS A 585 13.56 -37.94 38.00
CA LYS A 585 13.41 -38.51 39.35
C LYS A 585 12.33 -37.83 40.20
N GLY A 586 11.63 -36.81 39.68
CA GLY A 586 10.59 -36.09 40.41
C GLY A 586 11.08 -35.28 41.62
N LEU A 587 12.35 -34.84 41.62
CA LEU A 587 12.92 -34.07 42.72
C LEU A 587 12.52 -32.61 42.64
N ILE A 588 11.68 -32.18 43.58
CA ILE A 588 11.10 -30.83 43.65
C ILE A 588 11.68 -29.97 44.78
N THR A 589 12.86 -30.31 45.30
CA THR A 589 13.43 -29.66 46.49
C THR A 589 14.06 -28.30 46.21
N GLY A 590 14.51 -28.05 44.98
CA GLY A 590 15.28 -26.85 44.64
C GLY A 590 16.67 -26.78 45.30
N VAL A 591 17.14 -27.88 45.91
CA VAL A 591 18.46 -28.00 46.54
C VAL A 591 19.31 -29.00 45.76
N VAL A 592 20.64 -28.85 45.83
CA VAL A 592 21.59 -29.75 45.16
C VAL A 592 21.59 -31.14 45.80
N ASP A 593 21.13 -32.14 45.05
CA ASP A 593 21.26 -33.56 45.36
C ASP A 593 22.65 -34.05 44.95
N GLN A 594 23.42 -34.54 45.92
CA GLN A 594 24.81 -34.93 45.67
C GLN A 594 24.93 -36.16 44.77
N GLY A 595 23.99 -37.10 44.84
CA GLY A 595 24.00 -38.30 44.01
C GLY A 595 23.76 -37.96 42.53
N ILE A 596 22.79 -37.09 42.26
CA ILE A 596 22.55 -36.60 40.89
C ILE A 596 23.69 -35.70 40.42
N LEU A 597 24.27 -34.88 41.30
CA LEU A 597 25.42 -34.06 40.94
C LEU A 597 26.61 -34.93 40.49
N ASP A 598 26.95 -35.97 41.25
CA ASP A 598 28.02 -36.91 40.91
C ASP A 598 27.70 -37.65 39.59
N GLU A 599 26.46 -38.10 39.41
CA GLU A 599 25.97 -38.69 38.14
C GLU A 599 26.16 -37.71 36.97
N SER A 600 25.81 -36.43 37.18
CA SER A 600 25.84 -35.39 36.16
C SER A 600 27.26 -35.02 35.75
N ILE A 601 28.16 -34.89 36.72
CA ILE A 601 29.59 -34.68 36.46
C ILE A 601 30.11 -35.84 35.62
N LYS A 602 29.87 -37.07 36.05
CA LYS A 602 30.37 -38.25 35.36
C LYS A 602 29.80 -38.36 33.95
N ALA A 603 28.50 -38.14 33.77
CA ALA A 603 27.83 -38.20 32.48
C ALA A 603 28.35 -37.15 31.48
N VAL A 604 28.61 -35.93 31.94
CA VAL A 604 28.92 -34.81 31.06
C VAL A 604 30.40 -34.72 30.71
N ILE A 605 31.30 -34.90 31.68
CA ILE A 605 32.74 -34.74 31.46
C ILE A 605 33.52 -36.05 31.54
N GLY A 606 32.92 -37.14 32.01
CA GLY A 606 33.60 -38.42 32.22
C GLY A 606 34.05 -38.64 33.67
N THR A 607 34.84 -39.70 33.89
CA THR A 607 35.28 -40.09 35.23
C THR A 607 36.41 -39.17 35.71
N VAL A 608 36.21 -38.47 36.83
CA VAL A 608 37.29 -37.77 37.53
C VAL A 608 38.17 -38.80 38.22
N VAL A 609 39.46 -38.80 37.91
CA VAL A 609 40.45 -39.78 38.39
C VAL A 609 41.59 -39.08 39.13
N ASN A 610 42.10 -39.72 40.18
CA ASN A 610 43.24 -39.21 40.94
C ASN A 610 44.52 -39.95 40.52
N VAL A 611 45.46 -39.20 39.95
CA VAL A 611 46.80 -39.67 39.60
C VAL A 611 47.79 -39.00 40.52
N ASN A 612 48.27 -39.74 41.53
CA ASN A 612 49.33 -39.32 42.45
C ASN A 612 49.07 -37.96 43.14
N GLY A 613 47.83 -37.75 43.58
CA GLY A 613 47.40 -36.53 44.28
C GLY A 613 46.91 -35.41 43.36
N GLN A 614 46.88 -35.62 42.04
CA GLN A 614 46.36 -34.69 41.05
C GLN A 614 45.09 -35.25 40.43
N LYS A 615 43.99 -34.47 40.47
CA LYS A 615 42.73 -34.84 39.82
C LYS A 615 42.80 -34.50 38.33
N THR A 616 42.37 -35.42 37.48
CA THR A 616 42.19 -35.24 36.04
C THR A 616 40.92 -35.95 35.56
N ILE A 617 40.58 -35.83 34.29
CA ILE A 617 39.38 -36.44 33.69
C ILE A 617 39.84 -37.58 32.78
N ALA A 618 39.34 -38.79 32.99
CA ALA A 618 39.56 -39.90 32.06
C ALA A 618 38.75 -39.70 30.75
N PRO A 619 39.19 -40.25 29.61
CA PRO A 619 38.38 -40.28 28.39
C PRO A 619 36.97 -40.79 28.68
N TRP A 620 35.98 -40.27 27.95
CA TRP A 620 34.58 -40.59 28.23
C TRP A 620 34.31 -42.10 28.09
N GLY A 621 33.60 -42.69 29.05
CA GLY A 621 33.38 -44.14 29.14
C GLY A 621 34.53 -44.94 29.78
N MET A 622 35.71 -44.34 30.00
CA MET A 622 36.86 -45.03 30.58
C MET A 622 36.79 -45.06 32.12
N SER A 623 37.02 -46.25 32.70
CA SER A 623 37.15 -46.43 34.15
C SER A 623 38.51 -45.95 34.66
N GLU A 624 38.62 -45.67 35.97
CA GLU A 624 39.90 -45.24 36.58
C GLU A 624 41.03 -46.26 36.38
N LEU A 625 40.73 -47.56 36.51
CA LEU A 625 41.71 -48.62 36.32
C LEU A 625 42.20 -48.69 34.86
N SER A 626 41.27 -48.60 33.92
CA SER A 626 41.60 -48.58 32.48
C SER A 626 42.43 -47.35 32.14
N PHE A 627 42.06 -46.19 32.70
CA PHE A 627 42.79 -44.94 32.53
C PHE A 627 44.24 -45.03 33.02
N LYS A 628 44.48 -45.52 34.24
CA LYS A 628 45.84 -45.66 34.79
C LYS A 628 46.69 -46.60 33.93
N THR A 629 46.10 -47.69 33.46
CA THR A 629 46.76 -48.67 32.59
C THR A 629 47.12 -48.07 31.23
N ALA A 630 46.16 -47.43 30.56
CA ALA A 630 46.35 -46.75 29.28
C ALA A 630 47.37 -45.61 29.39
N SER A 631 47.31 -44.83 30.47
CA SER A 631 48.24 -43.72 30.75
C SER A 631 49.67 -44.21 30.89
N LYS A 632 49.91 -45.30 31.62
CA LYS A 632 51.24 -45.88 31.77
C LYS A 632 51.82 -46.35 30.43
N ARG A 633 50.97 -46.95 29.58
CA ARG A 633 51.35 -47.38 28.23
C ARG A 633 51.69 -46.19 27.34
N ALA A 634 50.79 -45.21 27.23
CA ALA A 634 50.99 -44.03 26.41
C ALA A 634 52.20 -43.19 26.87
N PHE A 635 52.49 -43.19 28.17
CA PHE A 635 53.70 -42.56 28.70
C PHE A 635 54.98 -43.30 28.30
N SER A 636 54.97 -44.63 28.28
CA SER A 636 56.08 -45.44 27.75
C SER A 636 56.35 -45.14 26.28
N ASP A 637 55.30 -45.02 25.48
CA ASP A 637 55.41 -44.69 24.06
C ASP A 637 55.92 -43.25 23.86
N ALA A 638 55.46 -42.31 24.69
CA ALA A 638 55.92 -40.93 24.68
C ALA A 638 57.40 -40.80 25.08
N ILE A 639 57.86 -41.53 26.10
CA ILE A 639 59.28 -41.54 26.51
C ILE A 639 60.18 -42.01 25.37
N THR A 640 59.78 -43.09 24.70
CA THR A 640 60.54 -43.67 23.59
C THR A 640 60.59 -42.73 22.39
N SER A 641 59.44 -42.17 22.00
CA SER A 641 59.34 -41.29 20.83
C SER A 641 59.96 -39.91 21.03
N GLN A 642 60.01 -39.40 22.27
CA GLN A 642 60.54 -38.07 22.60
C GLN A 642 61.98 -38.12 23.13
N GLY A 643 62.65 -39.28 23.07
CA GLY A 643 64.07 -39.42 23.42
C GLY A 643 64.37 -39.22 24.90
N LEU A 644 63.40 -39.50 25.79
CA LEU A 644 63.58 -39.40 27.24
C LEU A 644 64.34 -40.63 27.79
N PRO A 645 65.10 -40.50 28.89
CA PRO A 645 65.80 -41.63 29.48
C PRO A 645 64.83 -42.73 29.93
N ALA A 646 65.18 -44.01 29.73
CA ALA A 646 64.35 -45.14 30.17
C ALA A 646 64.02 -45.10 31.67
N ALA A 647 64.92 -44.56 32.51
CA ALA A 647 64.69 -44.33 33.94
C ALA A 647 63.55 -43.34 34.26
N ALA A 648 63.02 -42.61 33.27
CA ALA A 648 61.83 -41.78 33.45
C ALA A 648 60.55 -42.63 33.59
N LEU A 649 60.52 -43.85 33.05
CA LEU A 649 59.40 -44.79 33.23
C LEU A 649 59.21 -45.19 34.69
N ASP A 650 60.31 -45.40 35.41
CA ASP A 650 60.31 -45.76 36.84
C ASP A 650 59.69 -44.67 37.72
N LYS A 651 59.57 -43.45 37.19
CA LYS A 651 58.98 -42.30 37.89
C LYS A 651 57.50 -42.07 37.59
N PHE A 652 56.87 -42.87 36.71
CA PHE A 652 55.45 -42.69 36.37
C PHE A 652 54.55 -42.68 37.61
N ASP A 653 54.80 -43.59 38.56
CA ASP A 653 54.02 -43.70 39.80
C ASP A 653 54.24 -42.52 40.78
N SER A 654 55.13 -41.58 40.42
CA SER A 654 55.35 -40.31 41.15
C SER A 654 54.93 -39.07 40.37
N MET A 655 54.39 -39.23 39.16
CA MET A 655 53.97 -38.13 38.28
C MET A 655 52.47 -37.92 38.35
N GLY A 656 52.04 -36.66 38.32
CA GLY A 656 50.64 -36.29 38.10
C GLY A 656 50.34 -36.10 36.62
N MET A 657 49.07 -35.86 36.32
CA MET A 657 48.59 -35.58 34.97
C MET A 657 47.61 -34.42 35.01
N GLN A 658 47.76 -33.48 34.07
CA GLN A 658 46.83 -32.38 33.87
C GLN A 658 46.11 -32.55 32.53
N TYR A 659 44.78 -32.53 32.54
CA TYR A 659 43.97 -32.54 31.32
C TYR A 659 44.24 -31.28 30.50
N VAL A 660 44.47 -31.43 29.19
CA VAL A 660 44.68 -30.31 28.27
C VAL A 660 43.73 -30.31 27.06
N GLY A 661 42.78 -31.26 27.00
CA GLY A 661 41.75 -31.36 25.96
C GLY A 661 41.86 -32.61 25.08
N LYS A 662 40.73 -33.09 24.52
CA LYS A 662 40.66 -34.19 23.52
C LYS A 662 41.50 -35.44 23.88
N ASP A 663 41.31 -35.97 25.09
CA ASP A 663 42.05 -37.13 25.61
C ASP A 663 43.58 -36.93 25.68
N GLN A 664 44.04 -35.68 25.70
CA GLN A 664 45.45 -35.33 25.89
C GLN A 664 45.73 -34.87 27.30
N TYR A 665 46.90 -35.28 27.80
CA TYR A 665 47.32 -35.05 29.17
C TYR A 665 48.76 -34.58 29.24
N LEU A 666 48.96 -33.44 29.89
CA LEU A 666 50.28 -32.93 30.24
C LEU A 666 50.81 -33.70 31.45
N MET A 667 51.99 -34.30 31.29
CA MET A 667 52.67 -34.96 32.40
C MET A 667 53.31 -33.92 33.31
N ILE A 668 53.07 -34.04 34.62
CA ILE A 668 53.58 -33.09 35.62
C ILE A 668 54.34 -33.82 36.73
N TYR A 669 55.44 -33.23 37.18
CA TYR A 669 56.17 -33.67 38.37
C TYR A 669 56.08 -32.58 39.43
N GLY A 670 55.37 -32.86 40.53
CA GLY A 670 54.94 -31.83 41.47
C GLY A 670 54.05 -30.78 40.80
N LYS A 671 54.54 -29.54 40.68
CA LYS A 671 53.84 -28.42 40.01
C LYS A 671 54.41 -28.05 38.64
N SER A 672 55.44 -28.75 38.16
CA SER A 672 56.14 -28.40 36.92
C SER A 672 55.83 -29.39 35.80
N PRO A 673 55.68 -28.94 34.55
CA PRO A 673 55.54 -29.83 33.41
C PRO A 673 56.82 -30.65 33.23
N LEU A 674 56.66 -31.93 32.87
CA LEU A 674 57.77 -32.73 32.37
C LEU A 674 58.16 -32.20 30.99
N LEU A 675 59.45 -31.96 30.80
CA LEU A 675 60.02 -31.48 29.54
C LEU A 675 60.87 -32.57 28.92
N ASP A 676 60.84 -32.66 27.59
CA ASP A 676 61.77 -33.45 26.81
C ASP A 676 63.15 -32.75 26.69
N PRO A 677 64.18 -33.39 26.12
CA PRO A 677 65.50 -32.78 25.95
C PRO A 677 65.52 -31.50 25.09
N SER A 678 64.47 -31.24 24.30
CA SER A 678 64.30 -30.03 23.48
C SER A 678 63.59 -28.89 24.22
N GLY A 679 63.18 -29.11 25.48
CA GLY A 679 62.43 -28.16 26.28
C GLY A 679 60.93 -28.13 25.97
N LYS A 680 60.42 -29.09 25.18
CA LYS A 680 58.99 -29.22 24.87
C LYS A 680 58.28 -30.00 25.96
N LYS A 681 57.04 -29.62 26.26
CA LYS A 681 56.20 -30.30 27.24
C LYS A 681 55.82 -31.70 26.78
N VAL A 682 55.94 -32.69 27.67
CA VAL A 682 55.52 -34.07 27.42
C VAL A 682 54.01 -34.18 27.58
N ILE A 683 53.33 -34.44 26.46
CA ILE A 683 51.89 -34.67 26.38
C ILE A 683 51.67 -36.10 25.91
N ILE A 684 50.81 -36.84 26.61
CA ILE A 684 50.34 -38.16 26.17
C ILE A 684 48.92 -38.05 25.61
N ASN A 685 48.58 -38.92 24.65
CA ASN A 685 47.25 -38.99 24.05
C ASN A 685 46.66 -40.37 24.31
N LEU A 686 45.43 -40.41 24.84
CA LEU A 686 44.70 -41.65 25.14
C LEU A 686 43.54 -41.92 24.18
N SER A 687 43.42 -41.16 23.09
CA SER A 687 42.40 -41.38 22.06
C SER A 687 42.50 -42.82 21.51
N GLY A 688 41.44 -43.61 21.66
CA GLY A 688 41.37 -44.99 21.17
C GLY A 688 41.93 -46.07 22.11
N ALA A 689 42.43 -45.72 23.30
CA ALA A 689 42.96 -46.69 24.28
C ALA A 689 41.89 -47.46 25.07
N GLY A 690 40.62 -47.28 24.72
CA GLY A 690 39.45 -47.99 25.28
C GLY A 690 38.86 -49.06 24.37
N GLN A 691 39.56 -49.45 23.30
CA GLN A 691 39.22 -50.62 22.47
C GLN A 691 39.98 -51.86 22.90
#